data_AF-A0A9W8N0K8-F1
#
_entry.id   AF-A0A9W8N0K8-F1
#
_cell.length_a   1.000
_cell.length_b   1.000
_cell.length_c   1.000
_cell.angle_alpha   90.00
_cell.angle_beta   90.00
_cell.angle_gamma   90.00
#
_symmetry.space_group_name_H-M   'P 1'
#
loop_
_entity.id
_entity.type
_entity.pdbx_description
1 polymer ?
#
loop_
_entity_poly.entity_id
_entity_poly.type
_entity_poly.pdbx_seq_one_letter_code
_entity_poly.pdbx_strand_id
1 'polypeptide(L)'
;MADVKRTKTPKEFAVDFLMGGVSAAVAKTSAAPIERIKLLVQNQDEMIKQGRLATPYKGIGDAFARTYKDEGLLSLWRGNTANVIRYFPTQALNFAFKDYFKSLFGFKKSEGYWRWFAGNVASGGAAGASSLLFVYSLDYARTRLANDAKSAKGGGARQFNGLVDVYKKTLASDGIAGLYRGFVPSVVGIIVYRGLYFGVYDSLKPVVLVGALEGSFLASFGLGWGVTIGAGLASYPLDTIRRRMMMTSGSGVNYKSMFDAGSQIIAKEGTKSLFKGAGANILRGVAGAGVLSLYDKLQEVLFGKVYSGQFRRRLSSSAHNHARLSNVPFDVHPEVEDALAHNIPVVALETALVTHGLPYPDSLQVPLALEEIVRSTGCIPATIGLIGGRVKIGLESHELDRLAHRQERPVKISRRDIAAAIAGGRDGGTTCSATLIFSALVGIKVFATGGLGGVHRGGEKSLDISADLHELTRCPVGLVSSGVKSILDIGRTLEYLETLGVPVLPYGKSREFPAFFSRRSGYKVPWNVEDPQTAAKILYTQAQLGLQNGALIAVPILEEYEKQGEKIQRIVERAVKESEENGMSKAGNDATPWLLDRIAKLSEGKSLASNIALLKNTALVGGQIAVEHQKLVNEGINVPNKKKTVRQSSGKPVHPSSDSTKKASPTHPATADVVVVGSAAIDITAQELPNQNAALAVHSTAPGHVKVSLGGVGRNIAEASHRVMESKYPKLSSVLVSAIGNDVFGHFLEDELVEFGMRTDGLIKVDAPSAVCNMVLDSKGTLVGGVADMGITTKMTAEMIIPEIQKHAPSIVVLDGNLPLETIQALTTHCYDHTVKVLFEPTSTIKSTSILPAVVANLQKDPSRPPVDFCTPNLLELSRLFEAASSEPFSLMDHPVWWSVIDGLGLGSAFNNDIEQLARIQASDEKSGGSLTFLVQDGVIQQAVQMLPFFRHLVIKCGDLGVLVVMRVAPEDANSSEWAHERSNPLQRHVIAVTKSGEIVVVQHFPSHHLDVITNVTGAGDSFVGTLLAALVNDSKVLYHPRLLQETITTAQKAAGLTLQVDSAVSPLLSQI
;
A
#
# COMPACT_ATOMS: atom_id res chain seq x y z
N MET A 1 13.57 16.55 -8.37
CA MET A 1 13.04 15.22 -8.02
C MET A 1 13.18 14.30 -9.22
N ALA A 2 14.21 13.46 -9.22
CA ALA A 2 14.35 12.37 -10.19
C ALA A 2 14.01 11.08 -9.45
N ASP A 3 12.99 10.36 -9.93
CA ASP A 3 12.54 9.08 -9.38
C ASP A 3 13.70 8.07 -9.29
N VAL A 4 13.99 7.59 -8.08
CA VAL A 4 14.88 6.45 -7.87
C VAL A 4 14.11 5.19 -8.26
N LYS A 5 14.38 4.69 -9.47
CA LYS A 5 13.87 3.39 -9.93
C LYS A 5 14.48 2.28 -9.08
N ARG A 6 13.63 1.57 -8.34
CA ARG A 6 13.88 0.23 -7.78
C ARG A 6 14.42 -0.68 -8.90
N THR A 7 15.57 -1.31 -8.73
CA THR A 7 16.06 -2.33 -9.65
C THR A 7 15.19 -3.57 -9.51
N LYS A 8 14.38 -3.84 -10.54
CA LYS A 8 13.43 -4.94 -10.59
C LYS A 8 14.18 -6.27 -10.66
N THR A 9 13.73 -7.26 -9.89
CA THR A 9 14.19 -8.64 -10.07
C THR A 9 13.87 -9.12 -11.50
N PRO A 10 14.61 -10.11 -12.05
CA PRO A 10 14.33 -10.64 -13.40
C PRO A 10 12.88 -11.11 -13.59
N LYS A 11 12.25 -11.59 -12.50
CA LYS A 11 10.85 -12.04 -12.48
C LYS A 11 9.86 -10.86 -12.50
N GLU A 12 10.09 -9.82 -11.71
CA GLU A 12 9.28 -8.58 -11.76
C GLU A 12 9.43 -7.86 -13.10
N PHE A 13 10.65 -7.84 -13.66
CA PHE A 13 10.90 -7.35 -15.00
C PHE A 13 10.11 -8.15 -16.05
N ALA A 14 10.12 -9.48 -15.97
CA ALA A 14 9.38 -10.34 -16.90
C ALA A 14 7.87 -10.12 -16.80
N VAL A 15 7.31 -10.00 -15.59
CA VAL A 15 5.88 -9.76 -15.38
C VAL A 15 5.46 -8.38 -15.88
N ASP A 16 6.20 -7.33 -15.56
CA ASP A 16 5.90 -5.97 -16.03
C ASP A 16 6.08 -5.84 -17.55
N PHE A 17 7.07 -6.53 -18.11
CA PHE A 17 7.30 -6.61 -19.55
C PHE A 17 6.14 -7.32 -20.27
N LEU A 18 5.65 -8.43 -19.72
CA LEU A 18 4.52 -9.19 -20.28
C LEU A 18 3.20 -8.41 -20.14
N MET A 19 2.91 -7.84 -18.97
CA MET A 19 1.70 -7.05 -18.72
C MET A 19 1.65 -5.78 -19.56
N GLY A 20 2.77 -5.05 -19.64
CA GLY A 20 2.89 -3.88 -20.51
C GLY A 20 2.78 -4.22 -21.99
N GLY A 21 3.35 -5.36 -22.40
CA GLY A 21 3.26 -5.86 -23.76
C GLY A 21 1.85 -6.30 -24.18
N VAL A 22 1.13 -7.03 -23.33
CA VAL A 22 -0.25 -7.48 -23.57
C VAL A 22 -1.21 -6.30 -23.64
N SER A 23 -1.12 -5.36 -22.70
CA SER A 23 -1.98 -4.17 -22.68
C SER A 23 -1.79 -3.31 -23.93
N ALA A 24 -0.52 -3.13 -24.35
CA ALA A 24 -0.21 -2.43 -25.60
C ALA A 24 -0.71 -3.20 -26.83
N ALA A 25 -0.63 -4.54 -26.84
CA ALA A 25 -1.12 -5.37 -27.93
C ALA A 25 -2.64 -5.25 -28.13
N VAL A 26 -3.40 -5.25 -27.03
CA VAL A 26 -4.87 -5.06 -27.05
C VAL A 26 -5.21 -3.68 -27.60
N ALA A 27 -4.64 -2.61 -27.03
CA ALA A 27 -4.92 -1.24 -27.45
C ALA A 27 -4.59 -1.01 -28.94
N LYS A 28 -3.47 -1.57 -29.42
CA LYS A 28 -3.04 -1.43 -30.82
C LYS A 28 -3.88 -2.26 -31.78
N THR A 29 -4.33 -3.42 -31.34
CA THR A 29 -5.26 -4.25 -32.11
C THR A 29 -6.59 -3.53 -32.28
N SER A 30 -7.13 -2.91 -31.22
CA SER A 30 -8.38 -2.12 -31.32
C SER A 30 -8.25 -0.92 -32.26
N ALA A 31 -7.10 -0.25 -32.28
CA ALA A 31 -6.84 0.90 -33.16
C ALA A 31 -6.37 0.52 -34.58
N ALA A 32 -6.08 -0.76 -34.85
CA ALA A 32 -5.50 -1.21 -36.12
C ALA A 32 -6.34 -0.87 -37.37
N PRO A 33 -7.69 -0.94 -37.34
CA PRO A 33 -8.51 -0.55 -38.49
C PRO A 33 -8.29 0.89 -38.95
N ILE A 34 -8.33 1.84 -38.00
CA ILE A 34 -8.11 3.27 -38.29
C ILE A 34 -6.70 3.49 -38.84
N GLU A 35 -5.72 2.76 -38.29
CA GLU A 35 -4.34 2.86 -38.73
C GLU A 35 -4.11 2.27 -40.13
N ARG A 36 -4.81 1.19 -40.50
CA ARG A 36 -4.78 0.69 -41.88
C ARG A 36 -5.40 1.69 -42.85
N ILE A 37 -6.57 2.26 -42.52
CA ILE A 37 -7.21 3.28 -43.36
C ILE A 37 -6.32 4.51 -43.53
N LYS A 38 -5.64 4.96 -42.46
CA LYS A 38 -4.63 6.02 -42.54
C LYS A 38 -3.58 5.68 -43.61
N LEU A 39 -2.98 4.49 -43.54
CA LEU A 39 -1.90 4.08 -44.44
C LEU A 39 -2.37 4.00 -45.89
N LEU A 40 -3.57 3.44 -46.15
CA LEU A 40 -4.15 3.35 -47.48
C LEU A 40 -4.36 4.74 -48.11
N VAL A 41 -4.95 5.68 -47.36
CA VAL A 41 -5.16 7.06 -47.83
C VAL A 41 -3.83 7.80 -48.00
N GLN A 42 -2.86 7.58 -47.12
CA GLN A 42 -1.54 8.23 -47.16
C GLN A 42 -0.68 7.75 -48.33
N ASN A 43 -0.78 6.48 -48.73
CA ASN A 43 0.05 5.87 -49.78
C ASN A 43 -0.69 5.63 -51.11
N GLN A 44 -1.94 6.08 -51.24
CA GLN A 44 -2.79 5.80 -52.38
C GLN A 44 -2.15 6.11 -53.75
N ASP A 45 -1.40 7.21 -53.89
CA ASP A 45 -0.84 7.56 -55.19
C ASP A 45 0.30 6.60 -55.60
N GLU A 46 1.00 6.02 -54.62
CA GLU A 46 2.00 4.96 -54.87
C GLU A 46 1.34 3.61 -55.14
N MET A 47 0.21 3.32 -54.47
CA MET A 47 -0.61 2.14 -54.77
C MET A 47 -1.20 2.18 -56.18
N ILE A 48 -1.56 3.37 -56.68
CA ILE A 48 -2.03 3.57 -58.06
C ILE A 48 -0.90 3.28 -59.06
N LYS A 49 0.31 3.82 -58.82
CA LYS A 49 1.50 3.54 -59.67
C LYS A 49 1.82 2.05 -59.74
N GLN A 50 1.62 1.33 -58.63
CA GLN A 50 1.84 -0.12 -58.54
C GLN A 50 0.66 -0.96 -59.07
N GLY A 51 -0.40 -0.32 -59.59
CA GLY A 51 -1.60 -1.00 -60.10
C GLY A 51 -2.45 -1.68 -59.04
N ARG A 52 -2.25 -1.35 -57.76
CA ARG A 52 -2.96 -1.93 -56.59
C ARG A 52 -4.24 -1.19 -56.24
N LEU A 53 -4.36 0.07 -56.66
CA LEU A 53 -5.57 0.87 -56.49
C LEU A 53 -5.99 1.44 -57.84
N ALA A 54 -7.26 1.28 -58.20
CA ALA A 54 -7.78 1.76 -59.48
C ALA A 54 -8.11 3.25 -59.47
N THR A 55 -8.71 3.75 -58.38
CA THR A 55 -9.12 5.15 -58.23
C THR A 55 -8.77 5.69 -56.83
N PRO A 56 -8.36 6.97 -56.71
CA PRO A 56 -8.04 7.57 -55.42
C PRO A 56 -9.20 7.52 -54.41
N TYR A 57 -8.87 7.47 -53.13
CA TYR A 57 -9.82 7.62 -52.02
C TYR A 57 -10.33 9.07 -51.90
N LYS A 58 -11.65 9.24 -51.80
CA LYS A 58 -12.30 10.55 -51.56
C LYS A 58 -12.18 11.02 -50.11
N GLY A 59 -11.87 10.10 -49.20
CA GLY A 59 -11.70 10.37 -47.77
C GLY A 59 -11.62 9.09 -46.93
N ILE A 60 -11.60 9.26 -45.61
CA ILE A 60 -11.46 8.15 -44.64
C ILE A 60 -12.67 7.20 -44.71
N GLY A 61 -13.89 7.73 -44.76
CA GLY A 61 -15.11 6.93 -44.82
C GLY A 61 -15.22 6.11 -46.11
N ASP A 62 -14.84 6.69 -47.24
CA ASP A 62 -14.80 6.03 -48.54
C ASP A 62 -13.71 4.93 -48.59
N ALA A 63 -12.53 5.19 -48.03
CA ALA A 63 -11.48 4.19 -47.89
C ALA A 63 -11.90 3.01 -47.00
N PHE A 64 -12.61 3.29 -45.90
CA PHE A 64 -13.17 2.26 -45.02
C PHE A 64 -14.22 1.42 -45.74
N ALA A 65 -15.21 2.06 -46.36
CA ALA A 65 -16.31 1.40 -47.06
C ALA A 65 -15.81 0.50 -48.20
N ARG A 66 -14.87 1.00 -49.01
CA ARG A 66 -14.26 0.20 -50.10
C ARG A 66 -13.46 -0.97 -49.58
N THR A 67 -12.64 -0.77 -48.56
CA THR A 67 -11.85 -1.86 -47.97
C THR A 67 -12.76 -2.94 -47.37
N TYR A 68 -13.84 -2.55 -46.69
CA TYR A 68 -14.83 -3.48 -46.16
C TYR A 68 -15.54 -4.25 -47.27
N LYS A 69 -15.97 -3.56 -48.33
CA LYS A 69 -16.70 -4.16 -49.47
C LYS A 69 -15.83 -5.11 -50.29
N ASP A 70 -14.59 -4.72 -50.59
CA ASP A 70 -13.73 -5.42 -51.55
C ASP A 70 -12.90 -6.55 -50.87
N GLU A 71 -12.60 -6.40 -49.57
CA GLU A 71 -11.71 -7.31 -48.85
C GLU A 71 -12.32 -7.96 -47.60
N GLY A 72 -13.48 -7.49 -47.15
CA GLY A 72 -14.16 -7.98 -45.94
C GLY A 72 -13.64 -7.36 -44.64
N LEU A 73 -14.39 -7.57 -43.55
CA LEU A 73 -14.15 -6.95 -42.24
C LEU A 73 -12.76 -7.26 -41.66
N LEU A 74 -12.37 -8.54 -41.67
CA LEU A 74 -11.09 -9.00 -41.08
C LEU A 74 -9.87 -8.39 -41.77
N SER A 75 -10.02 -7.93 -43.02
CA SER A 75 -8.93 -7.28 -43.73
C SER A 75 -8.45 -6.01 -43.01
N LEU A 76 -9.32 -5.29 -42.29
CA LEU A 76 -8.97 -4.04 -41.60
C LEU A 76 -7.80 -4.19 -40.60
N TRP A 77 -7.54 -5.40 -40.10
CA TRP A 77 -6.42 -5.72 -39.21
C TRP A 77 -5.15 -6.21 -39.94
N ARG A 78 -5.10 -6.15 -41.27
CA ARG A 78 -3.94 -6.58 -42.04
C ARG A 78 -2.71 -5.73 -41.69
N GLY A 79 -1.63 -6.42 -41.32
CA GLY A 79 -0.40 -5.80 -40.80
C GLY A 79 -0.39 -5.63 -39.27
N ASN A 80 -1.47 -5.93 -38.55
CA ASN A 80 -1.51 -5.82 -37.10
C ASN A 80 -0.55 -6.79 -36.39
N THR A 81 -0.34 -8.00 -36.91
CA THR A 81 0.62 -8.95 -36.31
C THR A 81 2.03 -8.36 -36.25
N ALA A 82 2.51 -7.75 -37.35
CA ALA A 82 3.80 -7.07 -37.38
C ALA A 82 3.81 -5.86 -36.44
N ASN A 83 2.68 -5.16 -36.29
CA ASN A 83 2.53 -4.07 -35.34
C ASN A 83 2.69 -4.54 -33.89
N VAL A 84 2.00 -5.61 -33.49
CA VAL A 84 2.03 -6.16 -32.13
C VAL A 84 3.42 -6.70 -31.78
N ILE A 85 4.05 -7.48 -32.67
CA ILE A 85 5.41 -8.02 -32.46
C ILE A 85 6.41 -6.89 -32.23
N ARG A 86 6.29 -5.79 -32.96
CA ARG A 86 7.19 -4.63 -32.84
C ARG A 86 7.17 -3.99 -31.45
N TYR A 87 6.05 -4.04 -30.73
CA TYR A 87 5.90 -3.33 -29.47
C TYR A 87 6.72 -3.93 -28.33
N PHE A 88 6.84 -5.26 -28.26
CA PHE A 88 7.61 -5.92 -27.20
C PHE A 88 9.10 -5.51 -27.20
N PRO A 89 9.84 -5.60 -28.32
CA PRO A 89 11.23 -5.11 -28.37
C PRO A 89 11.34 -3.60 -28.15
N THR A 90 10.37 -2.81 -28.63
CA THR A 90 10.40 -1.35 -28.46
C THR A 90 10.42 -0.95 -26.98
N GLN A 91 9.65 -1.65 -26.13
CA GLN A 91 9.64 -1.36 -24.69
C GLN A 91 10.98 -1.73 -24.03
N ALA A 92 11.52 -2.91 -24.32
CA ALA A 92 12.82 -3.33 -23.80
C ALA A 92 13.95 -2.36 -24.18
N LEU A 93 13.99 -1.93 -25.45
CA LEU A 93 15.01 -1.01 -25.95
C LEU A 93 14.86 0.41 -25.42
N ASN A 94 13.62 0.87 -25.17
CA ASN A 94 13.39 2.15 -24.51
C ASN A 94 13.94 2.17 -23.08
N PHE A 95 13.87 1.07 -22.35
CA PHE A 95 14.51 0.97 -21.03
C PHE A 95 16.03 0.97 -21.12
N ALA A 96 16.60 0.23 -22.08
CA ALA A 96 18.04 0.11 -22.25
C ALA A 96 18.72 1.44 -22.71
N PHE A 97 18.14 2.15 -23.68
CA PHE A 97 18.81 3.30 -24.30
C PHE A 97 18.49 4.65 -23.65
N LYS A 98 17.35 4.79 -22.96
CA LYS A 98 16.93 6.07 -22.39
C LYS A 98 17.90 6.57 -21.33
N ASP A 99 18.35 5.69 -20.44
CA ASP A 99 19.24 6.07 -19.33
C ASP A 99 20.67 6.30 -19.85
N TYR A 100 21.12 5.53 -20.86
CA TYR A 100 22.41 5.71 -21.56
C TYR A 100 22.54 7.05 -22.31
N PHE A 101 21.57 7.41 -23.17
CA PHE A 101 21.67 8.69 -23.89
C PHE A 101 21.37 9.90 -23.00
N LYS A 102 20.74 9.70 -21.84
CA LYS A 102 20.53 10.76 -20.86
C LYS A 102 21.78 11.01 -20.02
N SER A 103 22.63 10.01 -19.78
CA SER A 103 23.94 10.25 -19.16
C SER A 103 24.91 10.99 -20.10
N LEU A 104 24.80 10.79 -21.42
CA LEU A 104 25.66 11.46 -22.42
C LEU A 104 25.27 12.91 -22.74
N PHE A 105 23.96 13.23 -22.76
CA PHE A 105 23.45 14.56 -23.18
C PHE A 105 22.60 15.27 -22.11
N GLY A 106 22.66 14.82 -20.86
CA GLY A 106 21.83 15.26 -19.74
C GLY A 106 22.22 16.59 -19.10
N PHE A 107 22.37 17.64 -19.89
CA PHE A 107 22.65 18.99 -19.40
C PHE A 107 21.57 19.48 -18.42
N LYS A 108 21.95 20.25 -17.40
CA LYS A 108 21.03 20.83 -16.42
C LYS A 108 20.48 22.18 -16.93
N LYS A 109 19.26 22.55 -16.53
CA LYS A 109 18.64 23.84 -16.95
C LYS A 109 19.45 25.06 -16.47
N SER A 110 20.22 24.91 -15.38
CA SER A 110 21.17 25.89 -14.84
C SER A 110 22.38 26.13 -15.76
N GLU A 111 22.72 25.19 -16.66
CA GLU A 111 23.83 25.33 -17.63
C GLU A 111 23.40 26.10 -18.90
N GLY A 112 22.18 26.64 -18.90
CA GLY A 112 21.58 27.42 -19.98
C GLY A 112 20.40 26.71 -20.64
N TYR A 113 19.28 27.42 -20.81
CA TYR A 113 18.03 26.87 -21.37
C TYR A 113 18.24 26.16 -22.71
N TRP A 114 18.99 26.78 -23.63
CA TRP A 114 19.25 26.20 -24.95
C TRP A 114 20.13 24.94 -24.91
N ARG A 115 21.09 24.84 -23.98
CA ARG A 115 21.91 23.64 -23.80
C ARG A 115 21.11 22.49 -23.20
N TRP A 116 20.30 22.76 -22.18
CA TRP A 116 19.36 21.80 -21.59
C TRP A 116 18.31 21.31 -22.61
N PHE A 117 17.71 22.24 -23.36
CA PHE A 117 16.74 21.90 -24.40
C PHE A 117 17.37 21.06 -25.51
N ALA A 118 18.52 21.49 -26.04
CA ALA A 118 19.26 20.74 -27.06
C ALA A 118 19.69 19.36 -26.54
N GLY A 119 20.13 19.26 -25.27
CA GLY A 119 20.47 18.00 -24.62
C GLY A 119 19.32 17.03 -24.52
N ASN A 120 18.13 17.49 -24.09
CA ASN A 120 16.93 16.64 -24.02
C ASN A 120 16.44 16.19 -25.40
N VAL A 121 16.50 17.07 -26.40
CA VAL A 121 16.15 16.73 -27.80
C VAL A 121 17.15 15.74 -28.37
N ALA A 122 18.45 15.94 -28.17
CA ALA A 122 19.52 15.05 -28.61
C ALA A 122 19.43 13.67 -27.93
N SER A 123 19.28 13.64 -26.61
CA SER A 123 19.07 12.42 -25.83
C SER A 123 17.83 11.65 -26.30
N GLY A 124 16.71 12.35 -26.45
CA GLY A 124 15.46 11.76 -26.89
C GLY A 124 15.49 11.27 -28.34
N GLY A 125 16.16 12.01 -29.22
CA GLY A 125 16.38 11.68 -30.62
C GLY A 125 17.30 10.47 -30.79
N ALA A 126 18.42 10.44 -30.09
CA ALA A 126 19.39 9.34 -30.13
C ALA A 126 18.79 8.04 -29.58
N ALA A 127 18.09 8.08 -28.44
CA ALA A 127 17.38 6.92 -27.91
C ALA A 127 16.31 6.41 -28.88
N GLY A 128 15.58 7.31 -29.54
CA GLY A 128 14.60 6.96 -30.57
C GLY A 128 15.23 6.33 -31.82
N ALA A 129 16.36 6.85 -32.28
CA ALA A 129 17.09 6.34 -33.44
C ALA A 129 17.68 4.94 -33.18
N SER A 130 18.30 4.74 -32.02
CA SER A 130 18.84 3.44 -31.62
C SER A 130 17.75 2.39 -31.44
N SER A 131 16.60 2.75 -30.86
CA SER A 131 15.45 1.83 -30.80
C SER A 131 14.94 1.47 -32.20
N LEU A 132 14.78 2.47 -33.08
CA LEU A 132 14.38 2.24 -34.46
C LEU A 132 15.32 1.29 -35.18
N LEU A 133 16.63 1.34 -34.96
CA LEU A 133 17.58 0.45 -35.64
C LEU A 133 17.17 -1.03 -35.54
N PHE A 134 16.67 -1.48 -34.39
CA PHE A 134 16.27 -2.88 -34.20
C PHE A 134 14.85 -3.17 -34.69
N VAL A 135 13.92 -2.21 -34.53
CA VAL A 135 12.48 -2.45 -34.76
C VAL A 135 11.96 -1.89 -36.09
N TYR A 136 12.80 -1.18 -36.85
CA TYR A 136 12.40 -0.53 -38.10
C TYR A 136 11.92 -1.52 -39.15
N SER A 137 12.58 -2.67 -39.27
CA SER A 137 12.23 -3.68 -40.25
C SER A 137 10.80 -4.22 -40.07
N LEU A 138 10.31 -4.29 -38.82
CA LEU A 138 8.93 -4.67 -38.50
C LEU A 138 7.93 -3.56 -38.86
N ASP A 139 8.32 -2.29 -38.71
CA ASP A 139 7.48 -1.16 -39.14
C ASP A 139 7.41 -1.04 -40.67
N TYR A 140 8.51 -1.35 -41.36
CA TYR A 140 8.55 -1.51 -42.81
C TYR A 140 7.59 -2.64 -43.24
N ALA A 141 7.72 -3.83 -42.65
CA ALA A 141 6.90 -4.98 -43.03
C ALA A 141 5.41 -4.75 -42.74
N ARG A 142 5.11 -4.11 -41.61
CA ARG A 142 3.77 -3.62 -41.28
C ARG A 142 3.21 -2.70 -42.37
N THR A 143 3.99 -1.70 -42.78
CA THR A 143 3.57 -0.71 -43.79
C THR A 143 3.25 -1.40 -45.11
N ARG A 144 4.08 -2.35 -45.54
CA ARG A 144 3.86 -3.13 -46.76
C ARG A 144 2.59 -3.98 -46.66
N LEU A 145 2.37 -4.68 -45.55
CA LEU A 145 1.17 -5.50 -45.36
C LEU A 145 -0.12 -4.68 -45.28
N ALA A 146 -0.08 -3.54 -44.59
CA ALA A 146 -1.26 -2.69 -44.41
C ALA A 146 -1.73 -2.07 -45.74
N ASN A 147 -0.79 -1.71 -46.62
CA ASN A 147 -1.04 -1.17 -47.95
C ASN A 147 -1.22 -2.24 -49.04
N ASP A 148 -1.04 -3.53 -48.71
CA ASP A 148 -1.23 -4.64 -49.65
C ASP A 148 -2.72 -4.92 -49.87
N ALA A 149 -3.30 -4.16 -50.81
CA ALA A 149 -4.66 -4.33 -51.28
C ALA A 149 -4.75 -5.39 -52.38
N LYS A 150 -5.93 -6.02 -52.52
CA LYS A 150 -6.19 -6.96 -53.62
C LYS A 150 -6.06 -6.24 -54.97
N SER A 151 -5.31 -6.83 -55.91
CA SER A 151 -5.06 -6.19 -57.21
C SER A 151 -6.34 -6.01 -58.02
N ALA A 152 -6.61 -4.77 -58.44
CA ALA A 152 -7.72 -4.43 -59.34
C ALA A 152 -7.49 -4.89 -60.80
N LYS A 153 -6.24 -5.15 -61.19
CA LYS A 153 -5.84 -5.55 -62.57
C LYS A 153 -5.43 -7.03 -62.71
N GLY A 154 -5.28 -7.77 -61.61
CA GLY A 154 -4.68 -9.12 -61.59
C GLY A 154 -5.46 -10.15 -60.77
N GLY A 155 -6.75 -10.30 -61.05
CA GLY A 155 -7.58 -11.39 -60.48
C GLY A 155 -7.76 -11.37 -58.96
N GLY A 156 -7.56 -10.23 -58.29
CA GLY A 156 -7.72 -10.11 -56.83
C GLY A 156 -6.57 -10.68 -55.99
N ALA A 157 -5.44 -11.07 -56.61
CA ALA A 157 -4.29 -11.60 -55.89
C ALA A 157 -3.55 -10.52 -55.06
N ARG A 158 -3.10 -10.90 -53.86
CA ARG A 158 -2.31 -10.05 -52.94
C ARG A 158 -0.81 -10.17 -53.23
N GLN A 159 -0.04 -9.15 -52.87
CA GLN A 159 1.41 -9.17 -53.04
C GLN A 159 2.10 -10.07 -52.01
N PHE A 160 1.57 -10.13 -50.78
CA PHE A 160 2.19 -10.84 -49.67
C PHE A 160 1.23 -11.82 -48.98
N ASN A 161 1.74 -12.97 -48.57
CA ASN A 161 0.96 -13.94 -47.78
C ASN A 161 1.08 -13.72 -46.26
N GLY A 162 2.07 -12.93 -45.81
CA GLY A 162 2.28 -12.63 -44.40
C GLY A 162 3.61 -11.94 -44.14
N LEU A 163 3.97 -11.79 -42.87
CA LEU A 163 5.20 -11.11 -42.42
C LEU A 163 6.47 -11.72 -43.01
N VAL A 164 6.61 -13.04 -42.93
CA VAL A 164 7.77 -13.78 -43.44
C VAL A 164 7.93 -13.60 -44.96
N ASP A 165 6.81 -13.58 -45.68
CA ASP A 165 6.81 -13.41 -47.14
C ASP A 165 7.24 -11.99 -47.56
N VAL A 166 6.93 -10.96 -46.74
CA VAL A 166 7.47 -9.61 -46.95
C VAL A 166 8.99 -9.60 -46.82
N TYR A 167 9.53 -10.19 -45.75
CA TYR A 167 10.98 -10.27 -45.56
C TYR A 167 11.66 -11.03 -46.69
N LYS A 168 11.13 -12.21 -47.04
CA LYS A 168 11.69 -13.04 -48.12
C LYS A 168 11.73 -12.31 -49.45
N LYS A 169 10.62 -11.68 -49.86
CA LYS A 169 10.53 -10.97 -51.14
C LYS A 169 11.37 -9.69 -51.16
N THR A 170 11.38 -8.91 -50.07
CA THR A 170 12.20 -7.70 -50.00
C THR A 170 13.70 -8.02 -49.96
N LEU A 171 14.13 -9.06 -49.24
CA LEU A 171 15.53 -9.49 -49.22
C LEU A 171 15.97 -9.99 -50.60
N ALA A 172 15.10 -10.71 -51.31
CA ALA A 172 15.37 -11.17 -52.66
C ALA A 172 15.45 -10.03 -53.69
N SER A 173 14.66 -8.96 -53.54
CA SER A 173 14.62 -7.85 -54.51
C SER A 173 15.65 -6.75 -54.23
N ASP A 174 15.86 -6.39 -52.96
CA ASP A 174 16.56 -5.16 -52.56
C ASP A 174 17.58 -5.38 -51.43
N GLY A 175 17.77 -6.62 -50.99
CA GLY A 175 18.63 -6.98 -49.87
C GLY A 175 18.23 -6.31 -48.55
N ILE A 176 19.19 -6.23 -47.62
CA ILE A 176 18.97 -5.64 -46.28
C ILE A 176 18.65 -4.13 -46.39
N ALA A 177 19.26 -3.42 -47.34
CA ALA A 177 19.00 -2.00 -47.57
C ALA A 177 17.52 -1.71 -47.88
N GLY A 178 16.83 -2.63 -48.56
CA GLY A 178 15.39 -2.54 -48.80
C GLY A 178 14.55 -2.44 -47.52
N LEU A 179 14.93 -3.18 -46.47
CA LEU A 179 14.21 -3.20 -45.18
C LEU A 179 14.35 -1.88 -44.40
N TYR A 180 15.35 -1.06 -44.71
CA TYR A 180 15.65 0.21 -44.02
C TYR A 180 15.31 1.46 -44.85
N ARG A 181 14.63 1.31 -45.99
CA ARG A 181 14.17 2.46 -46.80
C ARG A 181 13.19 3.32 -46.01
N GLY A 182 13.53 4.62 -45.87
CA GLY A 182 12.79 5.58 -45.06
C GLY A 182 13.30 5.72 -43.62
N PHE A 183 14.40 5.06 -43.24
CA PHE A 183 14.95 5.15 -41.88
C PHE A 183 15.37 6.58 -41.52
N VAL A 184 16.09 7.26 -42.41
CA VAL A 184 16.54 8.65 -42.19
C VAL A 184 15.38 9.63 -41.90
N PRO A 185 14.33 9.74 -42.76
CA PRO A 185 13.21 10.63 -42.45
C PRO A 185 12.45 10.21 -41.17
N SER A 186 12.57 8.96 -40.73
CA SER A 186 12.02 8.51 -39.44
C SER A 186 12.76 9.07 -38.25
N VAL A 187 14.10 9.06 -38.29
CA VAL A 187 14.94 9.63 -37.23
C VAL A 187 14.73 11.13 -37.14
N VAL A 188 14.76 11.82 -38.29
CA VAL A 188 14.49 13.27 -38.36
C VAL A 188 13.09 13.58 -37.84
N GLY A 189 12.09 12.76 -38.19
CA GLY A 189 10.72 12.92 -37.71
C GLY A 189 10.59 12.84 -36.18
N ILE A 190 11.32 11.94 -35.52
CA ILE A 190 11.35 11.84 -34.06
C ILE A 190 11.95 13.11 -33.43
N ILE A 191 13.06 13.59 -33.99
CA ILE A 191 13.75 14.80 -33.50
C ILE A 191 12.84 16.02 -33.62
N VAL A 192 12.22 16.23 -34.78
CA VAL A 192 11.28 17.34 -35.02
C VAL A 192 10.07 17.24 -34.10
N TYR A 193 9.47 16.05 -33.98
CA TYR A 193 8.32 15.85 -33.09
C TYR A 193 8.66 16.16 -31.64
N ARG A 194 9.78 15.64 -31.11
CA ARG A 194 10.16 15.87 -29.71
C ARG A 194 10.59 17.30 -29.45
N GLY A 195 11.35 17.91 -30.35
CA GLY A 195 11.74 19.32 -30.24
C GLY A 195 10.52 20.24 -30.17
N LEU A 196 9.55 20.02 -31.05
CA LEU A 196 8.31 20.79 -31.04
C LEU A 196 7.45 20.48 -29.81
N TYR A 197 7.33 19.20 -29.42
CA TYR A 197 6.55 18.83 -28.24
C TYR A 197 7.09 19.50 -26.98
N PHE A 198 8.37 19.34 -26.66
CA PHE A 198 8.97 19.95 -25.46
C PHE A 198 9.00 21.47 -25.56
N GLY A 199 9.38 22.02 -26.71
CA GLY A 199 9.47 23.46 -26.90
C GLY A 199 8.12 24.16 -26.72
N VAL A 200 7.06 23.63 -27.34
CA VAL A 200 5.71 24.20 -27.24
C VAL A 200 5.08 23.92 -25.87
N TYR A 201 5.22 22.71 -25.34
CA TYR A 201 4.67 22.37 -24.02
C TYR A 201 5.30 23.21 -22.91
N ASP A 202 6.62 23.33 -22.87
CA ASP A 202 7.31 24.09 -21.83
C ASP A 202 7.12 25.61 -21.97
N SER A 203 6.84 26.10 -23.18
CA SER A 203 6.53 27.52 -23.40
C SER A 203 5.08 27.86 -23.01
N LEU A 204 4.13 26.97 -23.28
CA LEU A 204 2.71 27.22 -23.00
C LEU A 204 2.31 26.84 -21.57
N LYS A 205 2.95 25.86 -20.95
CA LYS A 205 2.66 25.44 -19.57
C LYS A 205 2.66 26.59 -18.55
N PRO A 206 3.71 27.44 -18.46
CA PRO A 206 3.73 28.56 -17.50
C PRO A 206 2.81 29.72 -17.88
N VAL A 207 2.20 29.70 -19.07
CA VAL A 207 1.25 30.74 -19.52
C VAL A 207 -0.20 30.28 -19.35
N VAL A 208 -0.47 28.99 -19.56
CA VAL A 208 -1.82 28.42 -19.57
C VAL A 208 -2.20 27.82 -18.21
N LEU A 209 -1.24 27.24 -17.47
CA LEU A 209 -1.49 26.62 -16.16
C LEU A 209 -1.07 27.55 -15.01
N VAL A 210 -1.68 28.73 -14.95
CA VAL A 210 -1.50 29.73 -13.89
C VAL A 210 -2.84 30.21 -13.34
N GLY A 211 -2.86 30.69 -12.09
CA GLY A 211 -4.07 31.22 -11.45
C GLY A 211 -5.16 30.15 -11.27
N ALA A 212 -6.39 30.43 -11.71
CA ALA A 212 -7.53 29.53 -11.54
C ALA A 212 -7.42 28.17 -12.30
N LEU A 213 -6.46 28.04 -13.21
CA LEU A 213 -6.22 26.82 -13.98
C LEU A 213 -5.04 26.00 -13.43
N GLU A 214 -4.35 26.49 -12.41
CA GLU A 214 -3.28 25.75 -11.73
C GLU A 214 -3.85 24.52 -11.00
N GLY A 215 -3.32 23.33 -11.30
CA GLY A 215 -3.84 22.07 -10.76
C GLY A 215 -5.09 21.52 -11.46
N SER A 216 -5.65 22.21 -12.46
CA SER A 216 -6.82 21.72 -13.22
C SER A 216 -6.44 20.56 -14.16
N PHE A 217 -7.09 19.41 -13.96
CA PHE A 217 -6.92 18.23 -14.81
C PHE A 217 -7.33 18.51 -16.26
N LEU A 218 -8.48 19.17 -16.47
CA LEU A 218 -8.99 19.46 -17.82
C LEU A 218 -8.08 20.43 -18.58
N ALA A 219 -7.53 21.44 -17.91
CA ALA A 219 -6.60 22.39 -18.52
C ALA A 219 -5.28 21.70 -18.90
N SER A 220 -4.74 20.87 -18.01
CA SER A 220 -3.52 20.09 -18.25
C SER A 220 -3.69 19.08 -19.38
N PHE A 221 -4.86 18.42 -19.44
CA PHE A 221 -5.21 17.48 -20.50
C PHE A 221 -5.39 18.20 -21.85
N GLY A 222 -6.13 19.31 -21.88
CA GLY A 222 -6.34 20.11 -23.10
C GLY A 222 -5.03 20.64 -23.68
N LEU A 223 -4.14 21.16 -22.83
CA LEU A 223 -2.81 21.61 -23.23
C LEU A 223 -1.98 20.45 -23.80
N GLY A 224 -1.87 19.33 -23.07
CA GLY A 224 -1.12 18.16 -23.52
C GLY A 224 -1.65 17.58 -24.83
N TRP A 225 -2.97 17.53 -25.00
CA TRP A 225 -3.61 17.05 -26.23
C TRP A 225 -3.37 17.99 -27.42
N GLY A 226 -3.53 19.30 -27.22
CA GLY A 226 -3.27 20.32 -28.24
C GLY A 226 -1.82 20.31 -28.73
N VAL A 227 -0.85 20.23 -27.81
CA VAL A 227 0.57 20.13 -28.17
C VAL A 227 0.89 18.83 -28.90
N THR A 228 0.30 17.71 -28.47
CA THR A 228 0.48 16.40 -29.12
C THR A 228 0.01 16.43 -30.58
N ILE A 229 -1.18 17.01 -30.84
CA ILE A 229 -1.72 17.14 -32.19
C ILE A 229 -0.86 18.11 -33.01
N GLY A 230 -0.52 19.28 -32.47
CA GLY A 230 0.29 20.29 -33.15
C GLY A 230 1.66 19.76 -33.59
N ALA A 231 2.43 19.16 -32.67
CA ALA A 231 3.72 18.55 -32.97
C ALA A 231 3.58 17.36 -33.94
N GLY A 232 2.51 16.58 -33.79
CA GLY A 232 2.19 15.46 -34.68
C GLY A 232 1.89 15.88 -36.11
N LEU A 233 1.19 17.00 -36.30
CA LEU A 233 0.91 17.57 -37.62
C LEU A 233 2.15 18.19 -38.25
N ALA A 234 2.94 18.93 -37.47
CA ALA A 234 4.16 19.56 -37.96
C ALA A 234 5.22 18.54 -38.43
N SER A 235 5.32 17.38 -37.76
CA SER A 235 6.20 16.28 -38.16
C SER A 235 5.59 15.34 -39.21
N TYR A 236 4.31 15.51 -39.55
CA TYR A 236 3.57 14.61 -40.45
C TYR A 236 4.15 14.49 -41.87
N PRO A 237 4.68 15.56 -42.50
CA PRO A 237 5.33 15.43 -43.81
C PRO A 237 6.45 14.39 -43.85
N LEU A 238 7.22 14.27 -42.76
CA LEU A 238 8.30 13.28 -42.65
C LEU A 238 7.77 11.85 -42.51
N ASP A 239 6.62 11.65 -41.84
CA ASP A 239 5.93 10.36 -41.83
C ASP A 239 5.48 9.98 -43.25
N THR A 240 4.86 10.91 -43.99
CA THR A 240 4.44 10.64 -45.38
C THR A 240 5.63 10.29 -46.27
N ILE A 241 6.72 11.07 -46.24
CA ILE A 241 7.94 10.79 -47.00
C ILE A 241 8.49 9.40 -46.65
N ARG A 242 8.60 9.07 -45.36
CA ARG A 242 9.01 7.72 -44.90
C ARG A 242 8.13 6.63 -45.50
N ARG A 243 6.80 6.73 -45.37
CA ARG A 243 5.88 5.68 -45.85
C ARG A 243 5.96 5.50 -47.36
N ARG A 244 6.10 6.59 -48.13
CA ARG A 244 6.30 6.52 -49.59
C ARG A 244 7.61 5.83 -49.95
N MET A 245 8.70 6.15 -49.27
CA MET A 245 9.98 5.48 -49.49
C MET A 245 9.95 3.98 -49.15
N MET A 246 9.19 3.56 -48.12
CA MET A 246 9.02 2.13 -47.82
C MET A 246 8.32 1.37 -48.94
N MET A 247 7.42 2.04 -49.68
CA MET A 247 6.63 1.40 -50.73
C MET A 247 7.38 1.13 -52.04
N THR A 248 8.57 1.72 -52.25
CA THR A 248 9.31 1.57 -53.53
C THR A 248 10.11 0.26 -53.66
N SER A 249 10.13 -0.56 -52.61
CA SER A 249 10.88 -1.83 -52.68
C SER A 249 10.19 -2.82 -53.62
N GLY A 250 10.97 -3.42 -54.50
CA GLY A 250 10.49 -4.30 -55.56
C GLY A 250 9.75 -3.60 -56.72
N SER A 251 9.75 -2.26 -56.81
CA SER A 251 9.08 -1.52 -57.91
C SER A 251 10.02 -0.97 -58.98
N GLY A 252 11.33 -1.29 -58.93
CA GLY A 252 12.33 -0.91 -59.94
C GLY A 252 12.76 0.56 -59.93
N VAL A 253 11.97 1.48 -59.36
CA VAL A 253 12.28 2.92 -59.22
C VAL A 253 12.31 3.29 -57.74
N ASN A 254 13.43 3.80 -57.27
CA ASN A 254 13.66 4.17 -55.86
C ASN A 254 13.99 5.65 -55.71
N TYR A 255 13.57 6.26 -54.60
CA TYR A 255 14.02 7.60 -54.22
C TYR A 255 15.48 7.58 -53.76
N LYS A 256 16.27 8.58 -54.18
CA LYS A 256 17.70 8.69 -53.83
C LYS A 256 17.91 9.15 -52.39
N SER A 257 17.05 10.03 -51.90
CA SER A 257 17.13 10.61 -50.54
C SER A 257 15.75 11.06 -50.06
N MET A 258 15.63 11.45 -48.78
CA MET A 258 14.38 12.04 -48.27
C MET A 258 14.02 13.36 -48.95
N PHE A 259 15.01 14.16 -49.36
CA PHE A 259 14.80 15.42 -50.06
C PHE A 259 14.33 15.19 -51.49
N ASP A 260 14.91 14.19 -52.17
CA ASP A 260 14.45 13.75 -53.49
C ASP A 260 13.00 13.22 -53.43
N ALA A 261 12.69 12.38 -52.43
CA ALA A 261 11.33 11.91 -52.20
C ALA A 261 10.34 13.05 -51.95
N GLY A 262 10.67 13.98 -51.05
CA GLY A 262 9.84 15.14 -50.74
C GLY A 262 9.62 16.04 -51.97
N SER A 263 10.69 16.37 -52.70
CA SER A 263 10.63 17.19 -53.91
C SER A 263 9.77 16.55 -54.98
N GLN A 264 9.93 15.24 -55.23
CA GLN A 264 9.13 14.53 -56.22
C GLN A 264 7.65 14.42 -55.83
N ILE A 265 7.34 14.21 -54.54
CA ILE A 265 5.96 14.19 -54.05
C ILE A 265 5.32 15.57 -54.24
N ILE A 266 6.01 16.65 -53.86
CA ILE A 266 5.50 18.01 -54.01
C ILE A 266 5.30 18.35 -55.50
N ALA A 267 6.28 18.05 -56.34
CA ALA A 267 6.23 18.36 -57.77
C ALA A 267 5.14 17.58 -58.53
N LYS A 268 4.89 16.31 -58.16
CA LYS A 268 3.94 15.42 -58.86
C LYS A 268 2.54 15.42 -58.25
N GLU A 269 2.42 15.60 -56.94
CA GLU A 269 1.17 15.37 -56.18
C GLU A 269 0.72 16.62 -55.37
N GLY A 270 1.55 17.66 -55.30
CA GLY A 270 1.30 18.90 -54.56
C GLY A 270 1.60 18.81 -53.06
N THR A 271 1.72 19.96 -52.41
CA THR A 271 2.06 20.08 -50.97
C THR A 271 1.02 19.44 -50.05
N LYS A 272 -0.27 19.48 -50.44
CA LYS A 272 -1.36 18.81 -49.70
C LYS A 272 -1.17 17.28 -49.61
N SER A 273 -0.43 16.67 -50.54
CA SER A 273 -0.17 15.22 -50.51
C SER A 273 0.61 14.79 -49.27
N LEU A 274 1.48 15.67 -48.74
CA LEU A 274 2.27 15.40 -47.53
C LEU A 274 1.41 15.22 -46.27
N PHE A 275 0.17 15.71 -46.28
CA PHE A 275 -0.77 15.63 -45.15
C PHE A 275 -1.92 14.64 -45.37
N LYS A 276 -1.90 13.86 -46.45
CA LYS A 276 -2.90 12.80 -46.67
C LYS A 276 -2.88 11.79 -45.52
N GLY A 277 -4.06 11.54 -44.94
CA GLY A 277 -4.22 10.69 -43.77
C GLY A 277 -4.05 11.39 -42.41
N ALA A 278 -3.73 12.69 -42.36
CA ALA A 278 -3.57 13.42 -41.10
C ALA A 278 -4.84 13.41 -40.23
N GLY A 279 -6.03 13.54 -40.84
CA GLY A 279 -7.31 13.41 -40.13
C GLY A 279 -7.52 12.02 -39.50
N ALA A 280 -7.13 10.94 -40.20
CA ALA A 280 -7.18 9.59 -39.64
C ALA A 280 -6.15 9.41 -38.51
N ASN A 281 -5.02 10.12 -38.60
CA ASN A 281 -4.00 10.14 -37.55
C ASN A 281 -4.48 10.85 -36.28
N ILE A 282 -5.27 11.93 -36.39
CA ILE A 282 -5.92 12.62 -35.27
C ILE A 282 -6.98 11.71 -34.63
N LEU A 283 -7.88 11.12 -35.45
CA LEU A 283 -8.90 10.17 -34.99
C LEU A 283 -8.30 8.97 -34.26
N ARG A 284 -7.18 8.43 -34.77
CA ARG A 284 -6.40 7.37 -34.10
C ARG A 284 -5.91 7.79 -32.72
N GLY A 285 -5.50 9.05 -32.55
CA GLY A 285 -5.09 9.60 -31.26
C GLY A 285 -6.22 9.59 -30.23
N VAL A 286 -7.43 9.96 -30.65
CA VAL A 286 -8.64 9.95 -29.80
C VAL A 286 -9.07 8.52 -29.47
N ALA A 287 -9.11 7.63 -30.47
CA ALA A 287 -9.48 6.22 -30.28
C ALA A 287 -8.48 5.48 -29.37
N GLY A 288 -7.18 5.77 -29.46
CA GLY A 288 -6.17 5.19 -28.58
C GLY A 288 -6.35 5.58 -27.11
N ALA A 289 -6.73 6.84 -26.83
CA ALA A 289 -7.05 7.30 -25.48
C ALA A 289 -8.38 6.71 -24.97
N GLY A 290 -9.38 6.59 -25.85
CA GLY A 290 -10.67 5.98 -25.53
C GLY A 290 -10.58 4.48 -25.23
N VAL A 291 -9.76 3.73 -25.98
CA VAL A 291 -9.57 2.29 -25.74
C VAL A 291 -8.79 2.04 -24.45
N LEU A 292 -7.79 2.88 -24.13
CA LEU A 292 -7.04 2.74 -22.88
C LEU A 292 -7.93 2.98 -21.67
N SER A 293 -8.75 4.04 -21.71
CA SER A 293 -9.73 4.32 -20.64
C SER A 293 -10.85 3.28 -20.55
N LEU A 294 -11.29 2.70 -21.67
CA LEU A 294 -12.27 1.61 -21.68
C LEU A 294 -11.67 0.30 -21.16
N TYR A 295 -10.41 0.01 -21.49
CA TYR A 295 -9.67 -1.14 -20.98
C TYR A 295 -9.42 -1.03 -19.48
N ASP A 296 -9.06 0.16 -18.99
CA ASP A 296 -8.95 0.45 -17.56
C ASP A 296 -10.30 0.16 -16.87
N LYS A 297 -11.42 0.61 -17.46
CA LYS A 297 -12.75 0.32 -16.93
C LYS A 297 -13.12 -1.17 -16.97
N LEU A 298 -12.69 -1.87 -18.02
CA LEU A 298 -12.92 -3.31 -18.18
C LEU A 298 -12.09 -4.13 -17.19
N GLN A 299 -10.86 -3.69 -16.89
CA GLN A 299 -10.04 -4.25 -15.82
C GLN A 299 -10.64 -4.00 -14.42
N GLU A 300 -11.19 -2.82 -14.19
CA GLU A 300 -11.93 -2.49 -12.96
C GLU A 300 -13.15 -3.40 -12.76
N VAL A 301 -13.87 -3.73 -13.83
CA VAL A 301 -15.06 -4.59 -13.81
C VAL A 301 -14.71 -6.09 -13.70
N LEU A 302 -13.68 -6.55 -14.41
CA LEU A 302 -13.30 -7.99 -14.43
C LEU A 302 -12.37 -8.39 -13.29
N PHE A 303 -11.49 -7.49 -12.84
CA PHE A 303 -10.42 -7.80 -11.86
C PHE A 303 -10.47 -6.91 -10.62
N GLY A 304 -11.46 -6.02 -10.49
CA GLY A 304 -11.64 -5.14 -9.32
C GLY A 304 -10.57 -4.04 -9.16
N LYS A 305 -9.57 -3.96 -10.07
CA LYS A 305 -8.49 -2.97 -10.06
C LYS A 305 -8.02 -2.66 -11.49
N VAL A 306 -7.63 -1.41 -11.72
CA VAL A 306 -6.99 -0.94 -12.96
C VAL A 306 -5.49 -1.13 -12.84
N TYR A 307 -4.86 -1.87 -13.75
CA TYR A 307 -3.41 -2.02 -13.81
C TYR A 307 -2.82 -0.95 -14.73
N SER A 308 -2.57 0.23 -14.19
CA SER A 308 -1.79 1.28 -14.86
C SER A 308 -0.51 1.59 -14.09
N GLY A 309 0.60 1.74 -14.82
CA GLY A 309 1.91 2.07 -14.26
C GLY A 309 1.87 3.40 -13.54
N GLN A 310 2.06 3.34 -12.21
CA GLN A 310 2.24 4.45 -11.26
C GLN A 310 1.28 5.63 -11.42
N PHE A 311 0.17 5.61 -10.66
CA PHE A 311 -0.29 6.81 -9.94
C PHE A 311 -1.19 6.42 -8.75
N ARG A 312 -0.90 7.02 -7.59
CA ARG A 312 -1.58 6.86 -6.29
C ARG A 312 -3.11 6.81 -6.38
N ARG A 313 -3.74 5.85 -5.68
CA ARG A 313 -4.78 6.07 -4.63
C ARG A 313 -5.49 4.76 -4.24
N ARG A 314 -5.83 4.68 -2.94
CA ARG A 314 -6.66 3.68 -2.22
C ARG A 314 -5.88 2.41 -1.84
N LEU A 315 -5.84 1.99 -0.58
CA LEU A 315 -6.95 1.85 0.36
C LEU A 315 -6.48 2.09 1.81
N SER A 316 -6.97 3.16 2.42
CA SER A 316 -7.49 3.05 3.79
C SER A 316 -8.92 2.54 3.61
N SER A 317 -9.40 1.60 4.42
CA SER A 317 -10.79 1.12 4.33
C SER A 317 -11.53 1.15 5.66
N SER A 318 -10.91 1.68 6.72
CA SER A 318 -11.63 2.08 7.93
C SER A 318 -11.74 3.61 8.03
N ALA A 319 -10.63 4.34 7.88
CA ALA A 319 -10.67 5.81 7.74
C ALA A 319 -11.33 6.30 6.43
N HIS A 320 -11.45 5.46 5.39
CA HIS A 320 -12.23 5.81 4.19
C HIS A 320 -13.75 5.74 4.40
N ASN A 321 -14.25 5.07 5.44
CA ASN A 321 -15.68 5.10 5.74
C ASN A 321 -16.03 6.38 6.51
N HIS A 322 -15.24 6.79 7.52
CA HIS A 322 -15.44 8.10 8.16
C HIS A 322 -15.16 9.30 7.23
N ALA A 323 -14.13 9.26 6.38
CA ALA A 323 -13.87 10.32 5.40
C ALA A 323 -14.85 10.34 4.20
N ARG A 324 -15.65 9.28 3.99
CA ARG A 324 -16.78 9.28 3.03
C ARG A 324 -18.11 9.64 3.68
N LEU A 325 -18.27 9.38 4.98
CA LEU A 325 -19.45 9.73 5.77
C LEU A 325 -19.46 11.21 6.19
N SER A 326 -18.32 11.92 6.17
CA SER A 326 -18.26 13.34 6.54
C SER A 326 -19.16 14.26 5.68
N ASN A 327 -19.58 13.81 4.49
CA ASN A 327 -20.50 14.53 3.60
C ASN A 327 -21.91 13.89 3.53
N VAL A 328 -22.16 12.80 4.27
CA VAL A 328 -23.45 12.12 4.34
C VAL A 328 -24.09 12.46 5.69
N PRO A 329 -25.36 12.87 5.74
CA PRO A 329 -26.05 13.21 6.99
C PRO A 329 -26.21 11.96 7.89
N PHE A 330 -25.22 11.71 8.74
CA PHE A 330 -25.08 10.50 9.56
C PHE A 330 -24.55 10.88 10.95
N ASP A 331 -25.29 10.53 12.00
CA ASP A 331 -24.99 10.84 13.40
C ASP A 331 -24.94 9.57 14.24
N VAL A 332 -23.93 9.47 15.10
CA VAL A 332 -23.85 8.45 16.15
C VAL A 332 -24.07 9.13 17.49
N HIS A 333 -24.98 8.59 18.30
CA HIS A 333 -25.24 9.12 19.62
C HIS A 333 -23.98 8.99 20.48
N PRO A 334 -23.59 10.03 21.26
CA PRO A 334 -22.34 10.01 22.02
C PRO A 334 -22.18 8.79 22.94
N GLU A 335 -23.27 8.32 23.56
CA GLU A 335 -23.24 7.11 24.40
C GLU A 335 -22.90 5.84 23.60
N VAL A 336 -23.36 5.75 22.34
CA VAL A 336 -23.06 4.62 21.46
C VAL A 336 -21.64 4.71 20.92
N GLU A 337 -21.19 5.92 20.57
CA GLU A 337 -19.82 6.18 20.13
C GLU A 337 -18.80 5.84 21.24
N ASP A 338 -19.06 6.30 22.46
CA ASP A 338 -18.27 6.01 23.65
C ASP A 338 -18.22 4.50 23.94
N ALA A 339 -19.37 3.82 23.84
CA ALA A 339 -19.44 2.38 24.04
C ALA A 339 -18.61 1.60 23.02
N LEU A 340 -18.68 1.98 21.73
CA LEU A 340 -17.88 1.35 20.68
C LEU A 340 -16.38 1.64 20.84
N ALA A 341 -16.01 2.84 21.28
CA ALA A 341 -14.61 3.22 21.51
C ALA A 341 -14.00 2.48 22.71
N HIS A 342 -14.79 2.24 23.77
CA HIS A 342 -14.34 1.60 25.00
C HIS A 342 -14.64 0.10 25.09
N ASN A 343 -14.98 -0.54 23.96
CA ASN A 343 -15.28 -1.98 23.93
C ASN A 343 -16.41 -2.38 24.91
N ILE A 344 -17.40 -1.51 25.09
CA ILE A 344 -18.63 -1.79 25.84
C ILE A 344 -19.62 -2.41 24.85
N PRO A 345 -20.31 -3.52 25.20
CA PRO A 345 -21.17 -4.21 24.26
C PRO A 345 -22.37 -3.34 23.83
N VAL A 346 -22.61 -3.25 22.53
CA VAL A 346 -23.73 -2.49 21.93
C VAL A 346 -24.70 -3.43 21.23
N VAL A 347 -26.00 -3.20 21.39
CA VAL A 347 -27.07 -3.91 20.67
C VAL A 347 -27.87 -2.92 19.84
N ALA A 348 -27.93 -3.15 18.53
CA ALA A 348 -28.80 -2.36 17.65
C ALA A 348 -30.28 -2.76 17.80
N LEU A 349 -31.18 -1.79 17.60
CA LEU A 349 -32.63 -1.96 17.55
C LEU A 349 -33.21 -1.22 16.33
N GLU A 350 -34.23 -1.79 15.67
CA GLU A 350 -34.84 -1.20 14.45
C GLU A 350 -36.01 -0.26 14.76
N THR A 351 -36.30 0.68 13.86
CA THR A 351 -37.42 1.65 13.99
C THR A 351 -38.59 1.40 13.04
N ALA A 352 -38.52 0.41 12.14
CA ALA A 352 -39.69 -0.03 11.39
C ALA A 352 -40.80 -0.57 12.31
N LEU A 353 -40.43 -1.16 13.45
CA LEU A 353 -41.37 -1.58 14.49
C LEU A 353 -42.11 -0.38 15.10
N VAL A 354 -41.39 0.71 15.41
CA VAL A 354 -41.92 1.98 15.95
C VAL A 354 -42.94 2.58 14.98
N THR A 355 -42.52 2.72 13.72
CA THR A 355 -43.27 3.49 12.72
C THR A 355 -44.42 2.69 12.12
N HIS A 356 -44.25 1.39 11.86
CA HIS A 356 -45.18 0.55 11.09
C HIS A 356 -45.62 -0.74 11.80
N GLY A 357 -44.96 -1.12 12.90
CA GLY A 357 -45.16 -2.43 13.54
C GLY A 357 -46.08 -2.43 14.76
N LEU A 358 -46.19 -1.32 15.48
CA LEU A 358 -47.00 -1.19 16.70
C LEU A 358 -47.95 0.02 16.64
N PRO A 359 -49.13 -0.04 17.28
CA PRO A 359 -50.00 1.12 17.45
C PRO A 359 -49.46 2.05 18.56
N TYR A 360 -49.80 3.33 18.52
CA TYR A 360 -49.54 4.25 19.64
C TYR A 360 -50.52 3.96 20.80
N PRO A 361 -50.09 3.99 22.09
CA PRO A 361 -48.79 4.39 22.62
C PRO A 361 -47.71 3.29 22.67
N ASP A 362 -48.06 2.04 22.34
CA ASP A 362 -47.11 0.92 22.38
C ASP A 362 -45.90 1.12 21.45
N SER A 363 -46.09 1.83 20.33
CA SER A 363 -45.02 2.22 19.41
C SER A 363 -43.93 3.07 20.05
N LEU A 364 -44.20 3.73 21.19
CA LEU A 364 -43.21 4.47 21.97
C LEU A 364 -42.76 3.66 23.20
N GLN A 365 -43.71 3.10 23.95
CA GLN A 365 -43.43 2.44 25.23
C GLN A 365 -42.63 1.14 25.05
N VAL A 366 -42.91 0.36 23.99
CA VAL A 366 -42.22 -0.91 23.76
C VAL A 366 -40.74 -0.69 23.42
N PRO A 367 -40.35 0.16 22.45
CA PRO A 367 -38.93 0.43 22.19
C PRO A 367 -38.16 0.93 23.41
N LEU A 368 -38.74 1.84 24.21
CA LEU A 368 -38.13 2.29 25.47
C LEU A 368 -37.89 1.14 26.45
N ALA A 369 -38.86 0.23 26.58
CA ALA A 369 -38.69 -0.98 27.39
C ALA A 369 -37.64 -1.93 26.82
N LEU A 370 -37.46 -1.99 25.48
CA LEU A 370 -36.39 -2.78 24.87
C LEU A 370 -35.01 -2.17 25.15
N GLU A 371 -34.88 -0.85 25.09
CA GLU A 371 -33.66 -0.14 25.47
C GLU A 371 -33.29 -0.43 26.93
N GLU A 372 -34.26 -0.38 27.85
CA GLU A 372 -34.05 -0.70 29.27
C GLU A 372 -33.62 -2.16 29.49
N ILE A 373 -34.21 -3.10 28.74
CA ILE A 373 -33.81 -4.52 28.80
C ILE A 373 -32.36 -4.70 28.32
N VAL A 374 -31.97 -4.07 27.20
CA VAL A 374 -30.58 -4.10 26.72
C VAL A 374 -29.64 -3.49 27.76
N ARG A 375 -30.02 -2.38 28.40
CA ARG A 375 -29.24 -1.78 29.49
C ARG A 375 -29.10 -2.71 30.69
N SER A 376 -30.14 -3.45 31.03
CA SER A 376 -30.11 -4.40 32.15
C SER A 376 -29.10 -5.55 31.97
N THR A 377 -28.69 -5.86 30.73
CA THR A 377 -27.63 -6.84 30.47
C THR A 377 -26.22 -6.25 30.58
N GLY A 378 -26.09 -4.93 30.79
CA GLY A 378 -24.81 -4.22 30.74
C GLY A 378 -24.41 -3.76 29.34
N CYS A 379 -25.35 -3.74 28.38
CA CYS A 379 -25.14 -3.26 27.02
C CYS A 379 -25.67 -1.84 26.83
N ILE A 380 -25.12 -1.11 25.85
CA ILE A 380 -25.70 0.15 25.38
C ILE A 380 -26.65 -0.14 24.19
N PRO A 381 -27.92 0.31 24.24
CA PRO A 381 -28.83 0.17 23.12
C PRO A 381 -28.55 1.24 22.06
N ALA A 382 -28.60 0.83 20.79
CA ALA A 382 -28.53 1.74 19.65
C ALA A 382 -29.81 1.58 18.79
N THR A 383 -30.85 2.33 19.13
CA THR A 383 -32.06 2.40 18.30
C THR A 383 -31.77 3.23 17.05
N ILE A 384 -31.92 2.63 15.86
CA ILE A 384 -31.47 3.22 14.59
C ILE A 384 -32.66 3.70 13.77
N GLY A 385 -32.61 4.94 13.25
CA GLY A 385 -33.68 5.53 12.45
C GLY A 385 -33.22 6.71 11.59
N LEU A 386 -34.13 7.30 10.79
CA LEU A 386 -33.89 8.52 10.04
C LEU A 386 -34.76 9.67 10.55
N ILE A 387 -34.14 10.83 10.82
CA ILE A 387 -34.81 12.08 11.23
C ILE A 387 -34.37 13.18 10.28
N GLY A 388 -35.28 13.76 9.51
CA GLY A 388 -35.01 14.84 8.56
C GLY A 388 -33.97 14.46 7.49
N GLY A 389 -33.92 13.19 7.07
CA GLY A 389 -32.90 12.67 6.16
C GLY A 389 -31.52 12.43 6.78
N ARG A 390 -31.37 12.59 8.10
CA ARG A 390 -30.16 12.20 8.86
C ARG A 390 -30.33 10.81 9.44
N VAL A 391 -29.34 9.94 9.20
CA VAL A 391 -29.26 8.62 9.86
C VAL A 391 -28.83 8.83 11.30
N LYS A 392 -29.57 8.26 12.25
CA LYS A 392 -29.29 8.33 13.68
C LYS A 392 -28.97 6.94 14.21
N ILE A 393 -27.81 6.78 14.84
CA ILE A 393 -27.39 5.55 15.53
C ILE A 393 -27.49 5.79 17.04
N GLY A 394 -28.61 5.36 17.63
CA GLY A 394 -29.05 5.83 18.94
C GLY A 394 -29.93 7.06 18.76
N LEU A 395 -31.23 6.89 18.96
CA LEU A 395 -32.21 7.98 18.92
C LEU A 395 -32.36 8.58 20.32
N GLU A 396 -32.50 9.91 20.39
CA GLU A 396 -32.95 10.54 21.62
C GLU A 396 -34.44 10.26 21.87
N SER A 397 -34.89 10.31 23.12
CA SER A 397 -36.30 10.01 23.48
C SER A 397 -37.31 10.86 22.71
N HIS A 398 -36.97 12.12 22.43
CA HIS A 398 -37.82 13.03 21.66
C HIS A 398 -37.86 12.71 20.15
N GLU A 399 -36.78 12.15 19.60
CA GLU A 399 -36.70 11.70 18.20
C GLU A 399 -37.48 10.40 18.01
N LEU A 400 -37.38 9.49 18.97
CA LEU A 400 -38.19 8.27 19.03
C LEU A 400 -39.69 8.61 19.15
N ASP A 401 -40.02 9.58 20.01
CA ASP A 401 -41.39 10.09 20.18
C ASP A 401 -41.96 10.68 18.88
N ARG A 402 -41.14 11.45 18.15
CA ARG A 402 -41.46 11.97 16.83
C ARG A 402 -41.77 10.87 15.81
N LEU A 403 -41.01 9.78 15.79
CA LEU A 403 -41.29 8.62 14.93
C LEU A 403 -42.57 7.86 15.36
N ALA A 404 -42.92 7.88 16.65
CA ALA A 404 -44.07 7.17 17.20
C ALA A 404 -45.41 7.91 17.04
N HIS A 405 -45.43 9.25 17.13
CA HIS A 405 -46.65 10.07 17.13
C HIS A 405 -47.30 10.26 15.74
N ARG A 406 -46.64 9.86 14.64
CA ARG A 406 -47.18 9.79 13.26
C ARG A 406 -47.90 11.05 12.73
N GLN A 407 -47.56 12.26 13.20
CA GLN A 407 -48.17 13.50 12.69
C GLN A 407 -47.94 13.66 11.18
N GLU A 408 -46.73 13.31 10.71
CA GLU A 408 -46.42 13.00 9.32
C GLU A 408 -46.11 11.50 9.21
N ARG A 409 -46.55 10.81 8.14
CA ARG A 409 -46.33 9.37 7.99
C ARG A 409 -44.86 9.07 7.67
N PRO A 410 -44.06 8.52 8.61
CA PRO A 410 -42.64 8.24 8.36
C PRO A 410 -42.48 7.16 7.29
N VAL A 411 -41.44 7.24 6.48
CA VAL A 411 -41.19 6.29 5.39
C VAL A 411 -40.60 4.99 5.95
N LYS A 412 -40.99 3.84 5.39
CA LYS A 412 -40.34 2.56 5.71
C LYS A 412 -39.04 2.43 4.90
N ILE A 413 -37.90 2.34 5.59
CA ILE A 413 -36.57 2.41 4.97
C ILE A 413 -35.92 1.03 4.90
N SER A 414 -35.87 0.44 3.70
CA SER A 414 -35.03 -0.72 3.37
C SER A 414 -33.80 -0.28 2.58
N ARG A 415 -32.89 -1.22 2.21
CA ARG A 415 -31.63 -0.92 1.47
C ARG A 415 -31.84 0.05 0.30
N ARG A 416 -32.87 -0.18 -0.51
CA ARG A 416 -33.15 0.63 -1.72
C ARG A 416 -33.63 2.05 -1.41
N ASP A 417 -34.19 2.26 -0.22
CA ASP A 417 -34.85 3.49 0.18
C ASP A 417 -33.87 4.46 0.88
N ILE A 418 -32.75 3.96 1.42
CA ILE A 418 -31.77 4.72 2.22
C ILE A 418 -31.37 6.02 1.52
N ALA A 419 -30.87 5.94 0.29
CA ALA A 419 -30.35 7.11 -0.43
C ALA A 419 -31.46 8.12 -0.76
N ALA A 420 -32.66 7.64 -1.13
CA ALA A 420 -33.79 8.50 -1.47
C ALA A 420 -34.35 9.22 -0.23
N ALA A 421 -34.44 8.53 0.91
CA ALA A 421 -34.90 9.13 2.16
C ALA A 421 -33.92 10.17 2.72
N ILE A 422 -32.61 9.89 2.62
CA ILE A 422 -31.55 10.86 2.96
C ILE A 422 -31.66 12.11 2.07
N ALA A 423 -31.67 11.93 0.74
CA ALA A 423 -31.71 13.04 -0.20
C ALA A 423 -33.01 13.85 -0.12
N GLY A 424 -34.12 13.20 0.23
CA GLY A 424 -35.43 13.81 0.37
C GLY A 424 -35.71 14.42 1.74
N GLY A 425 -34.74 14.40 2.68
CA GLY A 425 -34.92 14.95 4.02
C GLY A 425 -36.04 14.28 4.82
N ARG A 426 -36.30 12.98 4.60
CA ARG A 426 -37.48 12.28 5.17
C ARG A 426 -37.20 11.68 6.54
N ASP A 427 -38.21 11.72 7.40
CA ASP A 427 -38.28 10.86 8.60
C ASP A 427 -38.61 9.43 8.16
N GLY A 428 -37.97 8.43 8.78
CA GLY A 428 -38.20 7.05 8.39
C GLY A 428 -37.74 6.00 9.38
N GLY A 429 -38.53 4.93 9.47
CA GLY A 429 -38.20 3.76 10.28
C GLY A 429 -37.41 2.73 9.47
N THR A 430 -36.24 2.34 9.96
CA THR A 430 -35.37 1.36 9.30
C THR A 430 -35.89 -0.07 9.48
N THR A 431 -35.95 -0.83 8.40
CA THR A 431 -36.19 -2.28 8.47
C THR A 431 -34.93 -3.02 8.91
N CYS A 432 -35.02 -4.33 9.09
CA CYS A 432 -33.87 -5.18 9.41
C CYS A 432 -32.71 -4.99 8.43
N SER A 433 -32.98 -4.94 7.12
CA SER A 433 -31.94 -4.67 6.10
C SER A 433 -31.18 -3.35 6.32
N ALA A 434 -31.87 -2.23 6.50
CA ALA A 434 -31.23 -0.93 6.72
C ALA A 434 -30.51 -0.86 8.08
N THR A 435 -31.11 -1.45 9.11
CA THR A 435 -30.53 -1.52 10.46
C THR A 435 -29.24 -2.35 10.47
N LEU A 436 -29.21 -3.49 9.76
CA LEU A 436 -28.01 -4.31 9.56
C LEU A 436 -26.88 -3.53 8.88
N ILE A 437 -27.20 -2.78 7.81
CA ILE A 437 -26.23 -1.95 7.08
C ILE A 437 -25.61 -0.91 8.02
N PHE A 438 -26.45 -0.16 8.73
CA PHE A 438 -25.99 0.89 9.61
C PHE A 438 -25.20 0.35 10.81
N SER A 439 -25.65 -0.77 11.39
CA SER A 439 -24.93 -1.48 12.45
C SER A 439 -23.54 -1.92 12.00
N ALA A 440 -23.43 -2.52 10.81
CA ALA A 440 -22.16 -2.94 10.24
C ALA A 440 -21.22 -1.76 9.93
N LEU A 441 -21.77 -0.63 9.47
CA LEU A 441 -21.00 0.57 9.16
C LEU A 441 -20.31 1.18 10.39
N VAL A 442 -20.96 1.11 11.56
CA VAL A 442 -20.39 1.63 12.82
C VAL A 442 -19.72 0.56 13.69
N GLY A 443 -19.78 -0.72 13.28
CA GLY A 443 -19.10 -1.81 13.98
C GLY A 443 -19.92 -2.51 15.07
N ILE A 444 -21.23 -2.26 15.19
CA ILE A 444 -22.12 -2.99 16.11
C ILE A 444 -22.26 -4.45 15.64
N LYS A 445 -22.07 -5.41 16.55
CA LYS A 445 -22.00 -6.84 16.23
C LYS A 445 -23.29 -7.63 16.45
N VAL A 446 -24.23 -7.09 17.22
CA VAL A 446 -25.50 -7.76 17.53
C VAL A 446 -26.66 -6.82 17.28
N PHE A 447 -27.70 -7.32 16.62
CA PHE A 447 -28.94 -6.61 16.33
C PHE A 447 -30.12 -7.45 16.80
N ALA A 448 -31.02 -6.88 17.61
CA ALA A 448 -32.22 -7.55 18.08
C ALA A 448 -33.50 -6.98 17.45
N THR A 449 -34.41 -7.86 17.04
CA THR A 449 -35.74 -7.51 16.52
C THR A 449 -36.76 -8.59 16.91
N GLY A 450 -38.04 -8.37 16.61
CA GLY A 450 -39.07 -9.39 16.79
C GLY A 450 -38.94 -10.51 15.77
N GLY A 451 -38.75 -10.19 14.48
CA GLY A 451 -38.81 -11.19 13.41
C GLY A 451 -38.22 -10.70 12.10
N LEU A 452 -37.39 -11.54 11.48
CA LEU A 452 -36.79 -11.29 10.18
C LEU A 452 -37.88 -11.26 9.08
N GLY A 453 -37.69 -10.45 8.04
CA GLY A 453 -38.38 -10.66 6.77
C GLY A 453 -37.96 -11.99 6.10
N GLY A 454 -38.58 -12.33 4.98
CA GLY A 454 -38.28 -13.62 4.34
C GLY A 454 -38.96 -13.77 2.99
N VAL A 455 -39.05 -15.01 2.54
CA VAL A 455 -39.80 -15.37 1.35
C VAL A 455 -41.29 -15.34 1.71
N HIS A 456 -42.07 -14.56 0.97
CA HIS A 456 -43.52 -14.55 1.15
C HIS A 456 -44.14 -15.86 0.66
N ARG A 457 -45.31 -16.23 1.18
CA ARG A 457 -46.04 -17.41 0.70
C ARG A 457 -46.46 -17.20 -0.77
N GLY A 458 -46.12 -18.15 -1.64
CA GLY A 458 -46.23 -17.98 -3.09
C GLY A 458 -45.05 -17.24 -3.75
N GLY A 459 -44.00 -16.93 -2.98
CA GLY A 459 -42.79 -16.24 -3.42
C GLY A 459 -42.02 -16.95 -4.53
N GLU A 460 -42.20 -18.25 -4.71
CA GLU A 460 -41.65 -19.00 -5.84
C GLU A 460 -42.26 -18.58 -7.19
N LYS A 461 -43.41 -17.91 -7.18
CA LYS A 461 -44.06 -17.34 -8.37
C LYS A 461 -43.95 -15.81 -8.40
N SER A 462 -44.23 -15.15 -7.28
CA SER A 462 -44.24 -13.69 -7.22
C SER A 462 -42.84 -13.06 -7.11
N LEU A 463 -41.85 -13.84 -6.66
CA LEU A 463 -40.53 -13.38 -6.27
C LEU A 463 -40.56 -12.27 -5.20
N ASP A 464 -41.64 -12.24 -4.39
CA ASP A 464 -41.75 -11.36 -3.23
C ASP A 464 -40.88 -11.89 -2.08
N ILE A 465 -39.64 -11.41 -2.04
CA ILE A 465 -38.58 -11.87 -1.13
C ILE A 465 -37.98 -10.65 -0.45
N SER A 466 -37.95 -10.66 0.89
CA SER A 466 -37.38 -9.55 1.66
C SER A 466 -35.89 -9.34 1.36
N ALA A 467 -35.50 -8.07 1.21
CA ALA A 467 -34.10 -7.66 1.11
C ALA A 467 -33.28 -8.03 2.37
N ASP A 468 -33.93 -8.29 3.51
CA ASP A 468 -33.28 -8.69 4.76
C ASP A 468 -32.39 -9.95 4.57
N LEU A 469 -32.83 -10.90 3.74
CA LEU A 469 -32.08 -12.15 3.52
C LEU A 469 -30.73 -11.91 2.84
N HIS A 470 -30.69 -11.00 1.86
CA HIS A 470 -29.45 -10.62 1.18
C HIS A 470 -28.53 -9.79 2.08
N GLU A 471 -29.06 -8.98 2.99
CA GLU A 471 -28.19 -8.19 3.87
C GLU A 471 -27.44 -9.04 4.88
N LEU A 472 -28.01 -10.17 5.31
CA LEU A 472 -27.28 -11.13 6.15
C LEU A 472 -26.04 -11.71 5.44
N THR A 473 -25.92 -11.61 4.11
CA THR A 473 -24.68 -12.01 3.39
C THR A 473 -23.62 -10.92 3.33
N ARG A 474 -24.00 -9.66 3.63
CA ARG A 474 -23.18 -8.47 3.41
C ARG A 474 -22.76 -7.77 4.70
N CYS A 475 -23.52 -8.01 5.77
CA CYS A 475 -23.36 -7.35 7.05
C CYS A 475 -22.95 -8.39 8.11
N PRO A 476 -21.72 -8.33 8.66
CA PRO A 476 -21.24 -9.27 9.67
C PRO A 476 -21.80 -8.91 11.05
N VAL A 477 -23.12 -9.05 11.19
CA VAL A 477 -23.91 -8.72 12.38
C VAL A 477 -24.78 -9.94 12.73
N GLY A 478 -24.73 -10.38 13.98
CA GLY A 478 -25.62 -11.41 14.50
C GLY A 478 -27.02 -10.85 14.69
N LEU A 479 -27.99 -11.33 13.93
CA LEU A 479 -29.38 -10.92 14.03
C LEU A 479 -30.14 -11.88 14.94
N VAL A 480 -30.66 -11.35 16.05
CA VAL A 480 -31.44 -12.07 17.04
C VAL A 480 -32.92 -11.76 16.84
N SER A 481 -33.71 -12.78 16.50
CA SER A 481 -35.15 -12.63 16.26
C SER A 481 -35.92 -13.88 16.68
N SER A 482 -37.24 -13.81 16.74
CA SER A 482 -38.09 -15.00 16.95
C SER A 482 -38.33 -15.80 15.67
N GLY A 483 -37.27 -15.98 14.88
CA GLY A 483 -37.36 -16.55 13.53
C GLY A 483 -37.82 -15.49 12.50
N VAL A 484 -38.66 -15.91 11.55
CA VAL A 484 -39.23 -15.03 10.51
C VAL A 484 -40.65 -14.65 10.85
N LYS A 485 -41.13 -13.49 10.40
CA LYS A 485 -42.52 -13.03 10.65
C LYS A 485 -43.53 -14.12 10.22
N SER A 486 -44.58 -14.33 11.04
CA SER A 486 -45.50 -15.47 10.91
C SER A 486 -46.26 -15.58 9.58
N ILE A 487 -46.42 -14.46 8.86
CA ILE A 487 -47.07 -14.38 7.55
C ILE A 487 -46.23 -14.96 6.39
N LEU A 488 -44.96 -15.26 6.65
CA LEU A 488 -43.99 -15.69 5.64
C LEU A 488 -43.97 -17.21 5.46
N ASP A 489 -43.23 -17.66 4.44
CA ASP A 489 -42.95 -19.07 4.18
C ASP A 489 -41.62 -19.46 4.84
N ILE A 490 -41.70 -20.23 5.93
CA ILE A 490 -40.53 -20.64 6.70
C ILE A 490 -39.63 -21.56 5.89
N GLY A 491 -40.19 -22.60 5.26
CA GLY A 491 -39.42 -23.59 4.51
C GLY A 491 -38.63 -22.94 3.38
N ARG A 492 -39.28 -22.10 2.57
CA ARG A 492 -38.60 -21.39 1.48
C ARG A 492 -37.60 -20.36 1.99
N THR A 493 -37.87 -19.71 3.11
CA THR A 493 -36.90 -18.77 3.69
C THR A 493 -35.63 -19.49 4.15
N LEU A 494 -35.76 -20.67 4.77
CA LEU A 494 -34.61 -21.48 5.18
C LEU A 494 -33.78 -21.96 3.98
N GLU A 495 -34.43 -22.47 2.93
CA GLU A 495 -33.75 -22.85 1.67
C GLU A 495 -33.03 -21.67 1.01
N TYR A 496 -33.64 -20.48 1.06
CA TYR A 496 -33.03 -19.27 0.51
C TYR A 496 -31.81 -18.84 1.32
N LEU A 497 -31.88 -18.90 2.65
CA LEU A 497 -30.76 -18.58 3.54
C LEU A 497 -29.62 -19.62 3.41
N GLU A 498 -29.95 -20.89 3.25
CA GLU A 498 -28.97 -21.95 2.94
C GLU A 498 -28.25 -21.66 1.61
N THR A 499 -29.01 -21.34 0.55
CA THR A 499 -28.46 -20.98 -0.76
C THR A 499 -27.52 -19.77 -0.67
N LEU A 500 -27.85 -18.81 0.19
CA LEU A 500 -27.04 -17.62 0.44
C LEU A 500 -25.86 -17.85 1.39
N GLY A 501 -25.72 -19.04 1.98
CA GLY A 501 -24.67 -19.36 2.94
C GLY A 501 -24.80 -18.60 4.26
N VAL A 502 -26.03 -18.25 4.68
CA VAL A 502 -26.28 -17.58 5.96
C VAL A 502 -26.51 -18.64 7.06
N PRO A 503 -25.69 -18.67 8.12
CA PRO A 503 -25.92 -19.56 9.25
C PRO A 503 -27.25 -19.26 9.95
N VAL A 504 -28.07 -20.29 10.15
CA VAL A 504 -29.33 -20.22 10.91
C VAL A 504 -29.23 -21.10 12.14
N LEU A 505 -29.41 -20.49 13.32
CA LEU A 505 -29.11 -21.06 14.62
C LEU A 505 -30.32 -20.88 15.56
N PRO A 506 -31.21 -21.87 15.71
CA PRO A 506 -32.25 -21.85 16.70
C PRO A 506 -31.63 -21.86 18.10
N TYR A 507 -32.18 -21.04 18.99
CA TYR A 507 -31.72 -20.90 20.35
C TYR A 507 -32.45 -21.89 21.27
N GLY A 508 -31.68 -22.73 21.97
CA GLY A 508 -32.13 -23.81 22.83
C GLY A 508 -31.63 -25.18 22.37
N LYS A 509 -32.08 -26.24 23.06
CA LYS A 509 -31.65 -27.64 22.85
C LYS A 509 -32.17 -28.29 21.56
N SER A 510 -33.12 -27.64 20.89
CA SER A 510 -33.78 -28.17 19.70
C SER A 510 -33.19 -27.53 18.45
N ARG A 511 -33.07 -28.33 17.38
CA ARG A 511 -32.78 -27.85 16.02
C ARG A 511 -34.03 -27.37 15.27
N GLU A 512 -35.19 -27.39 15.93
CA GLU A 512 -36.44 -26.90 15.36
C GLU A 512 -36.44 -25.37 15.30
N PHE A 513 -36.77 -24.83 14.13
CA PHE A 513 -36.83 -23.40 13.91
C PHE A 513 -38.13 -22.82 14.49
N PRO A 514 -38.11 -21.67 15.21
CA PRO A 514 -39.33 -21.07 15.75
C PRO A 514 -40.14 -20.36 14.66
N ALA A 515 -41.47 -20.36 14.81
CA ALA A 515 -42.43 -19.72 13.92
C ALA A 515 -43.00 -18.44 14.53
N PHE A 516 -42.15 -17.52 15.00
CA PHE A 516 -42.53 -16.23 15.58
C PHE A 516 -43.39 -16.33 16.84
N PHE A 517 -44.69 -16.57 16.69
CA PHE A 517 -45.62 -16.79 17.80
C PHE A 517 -45.56 -18.22 18.35
N SER A 518 -45.04 -19.18 17.59
CA SER A 518 -44.93 -20.57 18.04
C SER A 518 -43.46 -20.97 18.21
N ARG A 519 -43.18 -21.75 19.25
CA ARG A 519 -41.85 -22.37 19.46
C ARG A 519 -41.55 -23.46 18.42
N ARG A 520 -42.59 -23.96 17.75
CA ARG A 520 -42.54 -25.08 16.80
C ARG A 520 -43.02 -24.64 15.43
N SER A 521 -42.22 -24.88 14.40
CA SER A 521 -42.56 -24.63 13.00
C SER A 521 -42.70 -25.92 12.18
N GLY A 522 -42.22 -27.05 12.70
CA GLY A 522 -42.05 -28.28 11.92
C GLY A 522 -40.80 -28.31 11.03
N TYR A 523 -40.05 -27.21 10.92
CA TYR A 523 -38.80 -27.14 10.15
C TYR A 523 -37.58 -27.28 11.06
N LYS A 524 -36.56 -27.99 10.60
CA LYS A 524 -35.29 -28.17 11.30
C LYS A 524 -34.15 -27.61 10.48
N VAL A 525 -33.13 -27.10 11.16
CA VAL A 525 -31.88 -26.62 10.53
C VAL A 525 -30.68 -27.40 11.06
N PRO A 526 -29.50 -27.34 10.40
CA PRO A 526 -28.38 -28.23 10.71
C PRO A 526 -27.79 -28.03 12.12
N TRP A 527 -27.76 -26.80 12.62
CA TRP A 527 -27.08 -26.38 13.85
C TRP A 527 -28.03 -25.65 14.80
N ASN A 528 -27.80 -25.74 16.11
CA ASN A 528 -28.49 -24.97 17.15
C ASN A 528 -27.47 -24.44 18.18
N VAL A 529 -27.88 -23.46 18.98
CA VAL A 529 -27.07 -22.86 20.05
C VAL A 529 -27.86 -22.89 21.36
N GLU A 530 -27.28 -23.41 22.44
CA GLU A 530 -28.03 -23.59 23.70
C GLU A 530 -27.92 -22.41 24.66
N ASP A 531 -26.90 -21.56 24.47
CA ASP A 531 -26.52 -20.51 25.40
C ASP A 531 -25.90 -19.31 24.65
N PRO A 532 -25.87 -18.11 25.28
CA PRO A 532 -25.32 -16.91 24.66
C PRO A 532 -23.83 -17.01 24.33
N GLN A 533 -23.04 -17.74 25.14
CA GLN A 533 -21.60 -17.91 24.94
C GLN A 533 -21.31 -18.66 23.64
N THR A 534 -22.06 -19.72 23.35
CA THR A 534 -21.93 -20.51 22.13
C THR A 534 -22.31 -19.68 20.91
N ALA A 535 -23.40 -18.92 20.97
CA ALA A 535 -23.80 -18.01 19.90
C ALA A 535 -22.75 -16.92 19.66
N ALA A 536 -22.25 -16.29 20.73
CA ALA A 536 -21.18 -15.31 20.68
C ALA A 536 -19.89 -15.89 20.08
N LYS A 537 -19.53 -17.13 20.45
CA LYS A 537 -18.36 -17.82 19.92
C LYS A 537 -18.50 -18.11 18.43
N ILE A 538 -19.69 -18.42 17.93
CA ILE A 538 -19.92 -18.59 16.50
C ILE A 538 -19.72 -17.26 15.78
N LEU A 539 -20.35 -16.17 16.27
CA LEU A 539 -20.17 -14.83 15.68
C LEU A 539 -18.70 -14.38 15.71
N TYR A 540 -18.02 -14.58 16.84
CA TYR A 540 -16.61 -14.29 17.01
C TYR A 540 -15.75 -15.13 16.06
N THR A 541 -16.02 -16.44 15.94
CA THR A 541 -15.30 -17.33 15.03
C THR A 541 -15.55 -16.95 13.57
N GLN A 542 -16.77 -16.58 13.19
CA GLN A 542 -17.07 -16.05 11.86
C GLN A 542 -16.22 -14.80 11.56
N ALA A 543 -16.12 -13.90 12.53
CA ALA A 543 -15.28 -12.71 12.41
C ALA A 543 -13.77 -13.06 12.32
N GLN A 544 -13.27 -14.01 13.12
CA GLN A 544 -11.88 -14.48 13.08
C GLN A 544 -11.53 -15.16 11.74
N LEU A 545 -12.49 -15.85 11.13
CA LEU A 545 -12.35 -16.46 9.81
C LEU A 545 -12.47 -15.44 8.66
N GLY A 546 -12.74 -14.16 8.96
CA GLY A 546 -12.91 -13.10 7.96
C GLY A 546 -14.20 -13.19 7.15
N LEU A 547 -15.17 -13.99 7.59
CA LEU A 547 -16.45 -14.16 6.90
C LEU A 547 -17.27 -12.86 7.02
N GLN A 548 -17.76 -12.36 5.87
CA GLN A 548 -18.47 -11.08 5.77
C GLN A 548 -19.99 -11.20 5.95
N ASN A 549 -20.49 -12.41 6.17
CA ASN A 549 -21.89 -12.69 6.45
C ASN A 549 -22.19 -12.59 7.95
N GLY A 550 -23.43 -12.22 8.28
CA GLY A 550 -24.01 -12.32 9.61
C GLY A 550 -24.49 -13.74 9.91
N ALA A 551 -25.27 -13.87 10.99
CA ALA A 551 -25.97 -15.10 11.33
C ALA A 551 -27.37 -14.79 11.87
N LEU A 552 -28.32 -15.69 11.65
CA LEU A 552 -29.65 -15.61 12.23
C LEU A 552 -29.70 -16.47 13.50
N ILE A 553 -29.80 -15.83 14.66
CA ILE A 553 -30.06 -16.49 15.95
C ILE A 553 -31.56 -16.45 16.22
N ALA A 554 -32.24 -17.59 16.05
CA ALA A 554 -33.69 -17.70 16.12
C ALA A 554 -34.15 -18.11 17.52
N VAL A 555 -34.59 -17.14 18.32
CA VAL A 555 -34.99 -17.29 19.73
C VAL A 555 -36.49 -17.62 19.83
N PRO A 556 -36.88 -18.80 20.34
CA PRO A 556 -38.30 -19.13 20.49
C PRO A 556 -38.98 -18.22 21.52
N ILE A 557 -40.27 -17.90 21.31
CA ILE A 557 -41.11 -17.21 22.29
C ILE A 557 -41.11 -17.96 23.64
N LEU A 558 -41.25 -17.24 24.75
CA LEU A 558 -41.29 -17.85 26.09
C LEU A 558 -42.41 -18.89 26.22
N GLU A 559 -42.15 -19.95 26.98
CA GLU A 559 -43.03 -21.13 27.11
C GLU A 559 -44.42 -20.78 27.65
N GLU A 560 -44.52 -19.80 28.56
CA GLU A 560 -45.78 -19.30 29.09
C GLU A 560 -46.72 -18.72 28.02
N TYR A 561 -46.17 -18.24 26.90
CA TYR A 561 -46.92 -17.72 25.76
C TYR A 561 -47.12 -18.76 24.65
N GLU A 562 -46.57 -19.98 24.73
CA GLU A 562 -46.64 -20.99 23.66
C GLU A 562 -48.07 -21.38 23.32
N LYS A 563 -48.92 -21.65 24.32
CA LYS A 563 -50.34 -22.02 24.10
C LYS A 563 -51.15 -20.91 23.44
N GLN A 564 -50.85 -19.65 23.76
CA GLN A 564 -51.48 -18.49 23.12
C GLN A 564 -50.94 -18.30 21.71
N GLY A 565 -49.63 -18.48 21.55
CA GLY A 565 -48.89 -18.43 20.31
C GLY A 565 -49.38 -19.42 19.25
N GLU A 566 -49.61 -20.68 19.62
CA GLU A 566 -50.18 -21.68 18.72
C GLU A 566 -51.58 -21.29 18.23
N LYS A 567 -52.40 -20.68 19.08
CA LYS A 567 -53.73 -20.17 18.68
C LYS A 567 -53.59 -19.03 17.69
N ILE A 568 -52.65 -18.10 17.92
CA ILE A 568 -52.36 -16.99 17.00
C ILE A 568 -51.81 -17.54 15.68
N GLN A 569 -50.96 -18.57 15.69
CA GLN A 569 -50.42 -19.17 14.49
C GLN A 569 -51.52 -19.79 13.61
N ARG A 570 -52.52 -20.46 14.21
CA ARG A 570 -53.71 -20.94 13.46
C ARG A 570 -54.53 -19.79 12.88
N ILE A 571 -54.61 -18.66 13.58
CA ILE A 571 -55.26 -17.45 13.06
C ILE A 571 -54.48 -16.89 11.86
N VAL A 572 -53.16 -16.88 11.90
CA VAL A 572 -52.30 -16.45 10.79
C VAL A 572 -52.51 -17.35 9.58
N GLU A 573 -52.52 -18.67 9.76
CA GLU A 573 -52.79 -19.64 8.69
C GLU A 573 -54.17 -19.43 8.06
N ARG A 574 -55.19 -19.16 8.89
CA ARG A 574 -56.52 -18.80 8.41
C ARG A 574 -56.51 -17.49 7.62
N ALA A 575 -55.85 -16.44 8.12
CA ALA A 575 -55.79 -15.14 7.44
C ALA A 575 -55.07 -15.23 6.09
N VAL A 576 -53.98 -16.00 6.02
CA VAL A 576 -53.27 -16.29 4.76
C VAL A 576 -54.20 -17.03 3.79
N LYS A 577 -54.88 -18.10 4.23
CA LYS A 577 -55.80 -18.84 3.37
C LYS A 577 -56.93 -17.95 2.85
N GLU A 578 -57.52 -17.13 3.72
CA GLU A 578 -58.54 -16.16 3.33
C GLU A 578 -57.99 -15.14 2.30
N SER A 579 -56.73 -14.72 2.43
CA SER A 579 -56.07 -13.83 1.46
C SER A 579 -55.87 -14.46 0.08
N GLU A 580 -55.66 -15.77 0.03
CA GLU A 580 -55.54 -16.52 -1.22
C GLU A 580 -56.91 -16.70 -1.89
N GLU A 581 -57.93 -17.05 -1.10
CA GLU A 581 -59.31 -17.27 -1.56
C GLU A 581 -59.96 -15.98 -2.10
N ASN A 582 -59.73 -14.84 -1.43
CA ASN A 582 -60.30 -13.56 -1.86
C ASN A 582 -59.41 -12.79 -2.87
N GLY A 583 -58.28 -13.38 -3.28
CA GLY A 583 -57.35 -12.80 -4.26
C GLY A 583 -56.46 -11.68 -3.73
N MET A 584 -56.55 -11.31 -2.44
CA MET A 584 -55.71 -10.29 -1.81
C MET A 584 -54.22 -10.65 -1.82
N SER A 585 -53.88 -11.94 -1.81
CA SER A 585 -52.49 -12.41 -1.93
C SER A 585 -51.80 -11.99 -3.24
N LYS A 586 -52.56 -11.55 -4.25
CA LYS A 586 -52.06 -11.06 -5.54
C LYS A 586 -51.94 -9.53 -5.59
N ALA A 587 -52.34 -8.80 -4.54
CA ALA A 587 -52.35 -7.35 -4.50
C ALA A 587 -50.98 -6.71 -4.19
N GLY A 588 -49.90 -7.51 -4.17
CA GLY A 588 -48.54 -7.02 -3.93
C GLY A 588 -48.40 -6.36 -2.55
N ASN A 589 -47.95 -5.08 -2.52
CA ASN A 589 -47.70 -4.34 -1.29
C ASN A 589 -48.94 -4.21 -0.36
N ASP A 590 -50.15 -4.31 -0.90
CA ASP A 590 -51.41 -4.19 -0.13
C ASP A 590 -51.78 -5.48 0.61
N ALA A 591 -51.18 -6.62 0.25
CA ALA A 591 -51.45 -7.92 0.88
C ALA A 591 -50.98 -7.95 2.35
N THR A 592 -49.84 -7.33 2.65
CA THR A 592 -49.24 -7.37 4.00
C THR A 592 -50.04 -6.54 5.02
N PRO A 593 -50.42 -5.26 4.75
CA PRO A 593 -51.31 -4.52 5.64
C PRO A 593 -52.66 -5.19 5.86
N TRP A 594 -53.24 -5.78 4.81
CA TRP A 594 -54.50 -6.51 4.92
C TRP A 594 -54.39 -7.74 5.83
N LEU A 595 -53.31 -8.53 5.68
CA LEU A 595 -53.04 -9.70 6.51
C LEU A 595 -52.88 -9.31 7.99
N LEU A 596 -52.15 -8.23 8.28
CA LEU A 596 -51.93 -7.75 9.64
C LEU A 596 -53.24 -7.25 10.29
N ASP A 597 -54.06 -6.48 9.56
CA ASP A 597 -55.38 -6.05 10.04
C ASP A 597 -56.32 -7.24 10.29
N ARG A 598 -56.29 -8.24 9.41
CA ARG A 598 -57.10 -9.45 9.57
C ARG A 598 -56.67 -10.28 10.77
N ILE A 599 -55.36 -10.44 11.00
CA ILE A 599 -54.81 -11.13 12.17
C ILE A 599 -55.17 -10.37 13.46
N ALA A 600 -55.08 -9.04 13.45
CA ALA A 600 -55.47 -8.21 14.61
C ALA A 600 -56.94 -8.41 14.97
N LYS A 601 -57.85 -8.38 13.98
CA LYS A 601 -59.29 -8.63 14.17
C LYS A 601 -59.59 -10.03 14.68
N LEU A 602 -58.97 -11.06 14.09
CA LEU A 602 -59.19 -12.46 14.46
C LEU A 602 -58.56 -12.83 15.81
N SER A 603 -57.55 -12.09 16.26
CA SER A 603 -56.88 -12.33 17.54
C SER A 603 -57.44 -11.51 18.70
N GLU A 604 -58.43 -10.64 18.48
CA GLU A 604 -59.02 -9.76 19.52
C GLU A 604 -57.94 -8.97 20.30
N GLY A 605 -56.86 -8.57 19.62
CA GLY A 605 -55.71 -7.88 20.25
C GLY A 605 -54.75 -8.79 21.06
N LYS A 606 -55.06 -10.07 21.24
CA LYS A 606 -54.24 -11.03 22.00
C LYS A 606 -52.88 -11.33 21.34
N SER A 607 -52.70 -11.00 20.06
CA SER A 607 -51.42 -11.13 19.36
C SER A 607 -50.38 -10.09 19.79
N LEU A 608 -50.81 -8.92 20.26
CA LEU A 608 -49.93 -7.83 20.68
C LEU A 608 -49.11 -8.21 21.92
N ALA A 609 -49.75 -8.80 22.94
CA ALA A 609 -49.07 -9.23 24.16
C ALA A 609 -47.96 -10.26 23.88
N SER A 610 -48.23 -11.24 23.01
CA SER A 610 -47.23 -12.23 22.59
C SER A 610 -46.11 -11.59 21.75
N ASN A 611 -46.43 -10.59 20.91
CA ASN A 611 -45.44 -9.87 20.12
C ASN A 611 -44.49 -9.02 20.99
N ILE A 612 -45.03 -8.38 22.04
CA ILE A 612 -44.22 -7.65 23.01
C ILE A 612 -43.34 -8.61 23.81
N ALA A 613 -43.89 -9.76 24.26
CA ALA A 613 -43.13 -10.75 25.01
C ALA A 613 -41.95 -11.32 24.21
N LEU A 614 -42.16 -11.65 22.94
CA LEU A 614 -41.07 -12.14 22.08
C LEU A 614 -40.01 -11.07 21.81
N LEU A 615 -40.41 -9.80 21.64
CA LEU A 615 -39.48 -8.67 21.44
C LEU A 615 -38.59 -8.46 22.67
N LYS A 616 -39.18 -8.51 23.86
CA LYS A 616 -38.44 -8.41 25.13
C LYS A 616 -37.44 -9.57 25.28
N ASN A 617 -37.86 -10.78 24.91
CA ASN A 617 -37.00 -11.95 24.98
C ASN A 617 -35.82 -11.88 24.00
N THR A 618 -36.05 -11.45 22.75
CA THR A 618 -34.97 -11.31 21.75
C THR A 618 -34.00 -10.19 22.12
N ALA A 619 -34.48 -9.08 22.68
CA ALA A 619 -33.62 -8.00 23.21
C ALA A 619 -32.74 -8.49 24.37
N LEU A 620 -33.32 -9.25 25.32
CA LEU A 620 -32.59 -9.83 26.45
C LEU A 620 -31.48 -10.79 25.97
N VAL A 621 -31.82 -11.75 25.10
CA VAL A 621 -30.85 -12.71 24.56
C VAL A 621 -29.80 -12.00 23.69
N GLY A 622 -30.19 -11.00 22.90
CA GLY A 622 -29.26 -10.18 22.13
C GLY A 622 -28.26 -9.44 23.02
N GLY A 623 -28.72 -8.85 24.13
CA GLY A 623 -27.87 -8.25 25.15
C GLY A 623 -26.86 -9.25 25.72
N GLN A 624 -27.32 -10.44 26.13
CA GLN A 624 -26.45 -11.48 26.66
C GLN A 624 -25.40 -11.95 25.63
N ILE A 625 -25.80 -12.14 24.37
CA ILE A 625 -24.86 -12.52 23.29
C ILE A 625 -23.83 -11.42 23.06
N ALA A 626 -24.23 -10.14 23.07
CA ALA A 626 -23.32 -9.01 22.89
C ALA A 626 -22.28 -8.94 24.02
N VAL A 627 -22.69 -9.14 25.28
CA VAL A 627 -21.78 -9.22 26.43
C VAL A 627 -20.78 -10.35 26.26
N GLU A 628 -21.24 -11.56 25.96
CA GLU A 628 -20.35 -12.72 25.80
C GLU A 628 -19.43 -12.58 24.58
N HIS A 629 -19.93 -11.99 23.49
CA HIS A 629 -19.11 -11.68 22.34
C HIS A 629 -18.01 -10.68 22.71
N GLN A 630 -18.35 -9.65 23.49
CA GLN A 630 -17.37 -8.66 23.95
C GLN A 630 -16.37 -9.27 24.93
N LYS A 631 -16.79 -10.19 25.80
CA LYS A 631 -15.85 -10.97 26.64
C LYS A 631 -14.89 -11.78 25.80
N LEU A 632 -15.36 -12.48 24.76
CA LEU A 632 -14.48 -13.24 23.87
C LEU A 632 -13.51 -12.35 23.09
N VAL A 633 -13.94 -11.16 22.70
CA VAL A 633 -13.04 -10.14 22.13
C VAL A 633 -11.99 -9.74 23.16
N ASN A 634 -12.38 -9.43 24.39
CA ASN A 634 -11.48 -9.03 25.47
C ASN A 634 -10.56 -10.17 25.97
N GLU A 635 -11.02 -11.43 25.94
CA GLU A 635 -10.27 -12.63 26.32
C GLU A 635 -9.31 -13.07 25.22
N GLY A 636 -9.71 -13.00 23.95
CA GLY A 636 -8.82 -13.22 22.80
C GLY A 636 -7.68 -12.22 22.74
N ILE A 637 -7.85 -11.05 23.36
CA ILE A 637 -6.80 -10.05 23.62
C ILE A 637 -5.89 -10.46 24.82
N ASN A 638 -6.35 -11.33 25.74
CA ASN A 638 -5.72 -11.62 27.05
C ASN A 638 -5.23 -13.07 27.29
N VAL A 639 -5.17 -13.99 26.30
CA VAL A 639 -4.68 -15.37 26.56
C VAL A 639 -3.15 -15.46 26.59
N PRO A 640 -2.52 -15.86 27.71
CA PRO A 640 -1.12 -16.24 27.78
C PRO A 640 -0.89 -17.63 27.19
N ASN A 641 0.19 -17.79 26.45
CA ASN A 641 0.55 -18.98 25.68
C ASN A 641 0.81 -20.21 26.59
N LYS A 642 -0.22 -21.02 26.89
CA LYS A 642 -0.05 -22.32 27.59
C LYS A 642 0.53 -23.37 26.63
N LYS A 643 1.86 -23.49 26.60
CA LYS A 643 2.56 -24.68 26.09
C LYS A 643 2.09 -25.91 26.87
N LYS A 644 1.62 -26.94 26.14
CA LYS A 644 1.40 -28.28 26.68
C LYS A 644 2.74 -28.92 27.02
N THR A 645 3.12 -28.89 28.29
CA THR A 645 4.22 -29.67 28.84
C THR A 645 3.76 -31.10 29.10
N VAL A 646 4.61 -32.05 28.73
CA VAL A 646 4.49 -33.50 28.98
C VAL A 646 4.23 -33.76 30.47
N ARG A 647 3.30 -34.68 30.77
CA ARG A 647 2.99 -35.16 32.12
C ARG A 647 4.26 -35.73 32.79
N GLN A 648 4.66 -35.12 33.91
CA GLN A 648 5.24 -35.84 35.04
C GLN A 648 4.44 -35.54 36.32
N SER A 649 4.46 -36.56 37.17
CA SER A 649 3.63 -36.93 38.31
C SER A 649 3.28 -35.89 39.38
N SER A 650 2.01 -35.93 39.78
CA SER A 650 1.42 -35.83 41.14
C SER A 650 2.03 -34.88 42.18
N GLY A 651 1.25 -33.84 42.53
CA GLY A 651 1.33 -33.13 43.81
C GLY A 651 0.18 -32.13 43.93
N LYS A 652 -0.66 -32.27 44.97
CA LYS A 652 -1.86 -31.43 45.22
C LYS A 652 -1.49 -29.94 45.34
N PRO A 653 -2.29 -28.99 44.83
CA PRO A 653 -2.10 -27.58 45.14
C PRO A 653 -2.68 -27.26 46.52
N VAL A 654 -1.79 -26.84 47.41
CA VAL A 654 -2.11 -26.10 48.64
C VAL A 654 -2.31 -24.64 48.23
N HIS A 655 -3.44 -24.04 48.61
CA HIS A 655 -3.59 -22.58 48.56
C HIS A 655 -2.67 -21.92 49.59
N PRO A 656 -2.00 -20.81 49.24
CA PRO A 656 -1.74 -19.77 50.22
C PRO A 656 -2.44 -18.46 49.83
N SER A 657 -3.33 -18.07 50.74
CA SER A 657 -3.60 -16.72 51.23
C SER A 657 -2.93 -15.50 50.59
N SER A 658 -3.79 -14.53 50.36
CA SER A 658 -3.55 -13.08 50.31
C SER A 658 -2.60 -12.59 51.40
N ASP A 659 -1.38 -12.23 51.01
CA ASP A 659 -0.70 -10.99 51.43
C ASP A 659 0.71 -10.95 50.80
N SER A 660 0.96 -9.95 49.95
CA SER A 660 2.18 -9.12 49.96
C SER A 660 2.37 -8.35 48.65
N THR A 661 2.42 -7.02 48.79
CA THR A 661 3.28 -6.07 48.08
C THR A 661 3.09 -5.88 46.57
N LYS A 662 2.47 -4.75 46.19
CA LYS A 662 2.78 -4.02 44.96
C LYS A 662 4.31 -3.90 44.85
N LYS A 663 4.93 -4.49 43.84
CA LYS A 663 6.31 -4.15 43.47
C LYS A 663 6.33 -2.67 43.12
N ALA A 664 7.11 -1.89 43.84
CA ALA A 664 7.38 -0.50 43.50
C ALA A 664 8.01 -0.45 42.09
N SER A 665 7.50 0.46 41.26
CA SER A 665 8.16 0.88 40.03
C SER A 665 9.60 1.32 40.33
N PRO A 666 10.61 0.85 39.59
CA PRO A 666 11.99 1.29 39.81
C PRO A 666 12.08 2.82 39.63
N THR A 667 12.56 3.51 40.66
CA THR A 667 12.83 4.95 40.59
C THR A 667 14.08 5.19 39.76
N HIS A 668 13.92 5.48 38.47
CA HIS A 668 15.03 5.81 37.58
C HIS A 668 15.62 7.20 37.93
N PRO A 669 16.93 7.44 37.70
CA PRO A 669 17.54 8.76 37.85
C PRO A 669 16.91 9.76 36.86
N ALA A 670 16.87 11.05 37.24
CA ALA A 670 16.34 12.09 36.35
C ALA A 670 17.15 12.23 35.05
N THR A 671 18.47 12.11 35.11
CA THR A 671 19.39 12.17 33.98
C THR A 671 19.51 10.83 33.25
N ALA A 672 19.98 10.84 32.00
CA ALA A 672 20.31 9.65 31.22
C ALA A 672 21.65 9.87 30.50
N ASP A 673 22.48 8.83 30.37
CA ASP A 673 23.79 8.96 29.75
C ASP A 673 23.71 8.95 28.22
N VAL A 674 22.70 8.26 27.68
CA VAL A 674 22.34 8.21 26.25
C VAL A 674 20.88 8.63 26.05
N VAL A 675 20.67 9.55 25.12
CA VAL A 675 19.33 9.86 24.58
C VAL A 675 19.28 9.37 23.13
N VAL A 676 18.37 8.44 22.85
CA VAL A 676 18.10 7.98 21.48
C VAL A 676 16.86 8.68 20.95
N VAL A 677 17.02 9.53 19.94
CA VAL A 677 15.92 10.23 19.28
C VAL A 677 15.59 9.47 18.00
N GLY A 678 14.40 8.87 17.95
CA GLY A 678 14.03 8.09 16.78
C GLY A 678 12.67 7.43 16.86
N SER A 679 12.41 6.60 15.85
CA SER A 679 11.11 5.95 15.70
C SER A 679 10.94 4.74 16.62
N ALA A 680 9.76 4.62 17.21
CA ALA A 680 9.25 3.42 17.85
C ALA A 680 8.03 2.96 17.05
N ALA A 681 8.00 1.70 16.62
CA ALA A 681 6.95 1.18 15.76
C ALA A 681 6.48 -0.20 16.22
N ILE A 682 5.34 -0.64 15.69
CA ILE A 682 4.86 -2.02 15.83
C ILE A 682 5.11 -2.77 14.52
N ASP A 683 5.89 -3.84 14.59
CA ASP A 683 6.13 -4.74 13.47
C ASP A 683 5.13 -5.90 13.51
N ILE A 684 4.30 -6.02 12.48
CA ILE A 684 3.35 -7.11 12.29
C ILE A 684 3.86 -7.98 11.16
N THR A 685 4.25 -9.23 11.41
CA THR A 685 4.78 -10.15 10.41
C THR A 685 3.81 -11.29 10.16
N ALA A 686 3.35 -11.49 8.93
CA ALA A 686 2.47 -12.58 8.51
C ALA A 686 3.21 -13.52 7.56
N GLN A 687 3.50 -14.75 7.97
CA GLN A 687 4.31 -15.72 7.20
C GLN A 687 3.50 -16.97 6.84
N GLU A 688 3.54 -17.41 5.58
CA GLU A 688 2.94 -18.67 5.12
C GLU A 688 3.66 -19.92 5.72
N LEU A 689 2.97 -21.06 5.87
CA LEU A 689 3.57 -22.31 6.34
C LEU A 689 4.43 -23.03 5.27
N PRO A 690 5.57 -23.68 5.63
CA PRO A 690 6.36 -24.53 4.72
C PRO A 690 5.56 -25.70 4.14
N ASN A 691 5.78 -26.03 2.85
CA ASN A 691 5.22 -27.17 2.10
C ASN A 691 3.80 -27.07 1.52
N GLN A 692 3.39 -25.90 1.01
CA GLN A 692 2.18 -25.80 0.17
C GLN A 692 2.51 -25.56 -1.31
N ASN A 693 1.67 -26.10 -2.20
CA ASN A 693 1.79 -25.90 -3.64
C ASN A 693 1.56 -24.42 -3.98
N ALA A 694 2.64 -23.65 -4.13
CA ALA A 694 2.65 -22.20 -4.39
C ALA A 694 1.79 -21.74 -5.59
N ALA A 695 1.42 -22.66 -6.49
CA ALA A 695 0.54 -22.41 -7.64
C ALA A 695 -0.95 -22.25 -7.26
N LEU A 696 -1.39 -22.75 -6.11
CA LEU A 696 -2.78 -22.66 -5.62
C LEU A 696 -3.01 -21.46 -4.68
N ALA A 697 -1.96 -20.80 -4.21
CA ALA A 697 -2.02 -19.68 -3.26
C ALA A 697 -2.13 -18.29 -3.93
N VAL A 698 -1.89 -18.20 -5.23
CA VAL A 698 -2.01 -16.92 -5.96
C VAL A 698 -3.50 -16.60 -6.08
N HIS A 699 -3.97 -15.63 -5.27
CA HIS A 699 -5.38 -15.20 -5.08
C HIS A 699 -6.21 -15.94 -4.01
N SER A 700 -5.58 -16.68 -3.09
CA SER A 700 -6.24 -17.33 -1.96
C SER A 700 -5.52 -17.02 -0.64
N THR A 701 -6.21 -17.08 0.49
CA THR A 701 -5.57 -17.05 1.83
C THR A 701 -4.79 -18.35 2.03
N ALA A 702 -3.51 -18.22 2.35
CA ALA A 702 -2.66 -19.35 2.71
C ALA A 702 -2.58 -19.45 4.24
N PRO A 703 -2.63 -20.66 4.83
CA PRO A 703 -2.42 -20.83 6.25
C PRO A 703 -0.98 -20.43 6.61
N GLY A 704 -0.85 -19.67 7.68
CA GLY A 704 0.38 -19.04 8.10
C GLY A 704 0.34 -18.62 9.56
N HIS A 705 1.40 -17.97 10.02
CA HIS A 705 1.53 -17.39 11.34
C HIS A 705 1.61 -15.87 11.24
N VAL A 706 0.85 -15.17 12.08
CA VAL A 706 0.99 -13.72 12.25
C VAL A 706 1.62 -13.46 13.62
N LYS A 707 2.65 -12.65 13.66
CA LYS A 707 3.38 -12.24 14.86
C LYS A 707 3.36 -10.71 14.96
N VAL A 708 3.10 -10.19 16.14
CA VAL A 708 3.29 -8.77 16.46
C VAL A 708 4.53 -8.67 17.34
N SER A 709 5.41 -7.72 17.05
CA SER A 709 6.62 -7.42 17.82
C SER A 709 6.87 -5.91 17.78
N LEU A 710 7.70 -5.41 18.69
CA LEU A 710 8.15 -4.04 18.57
C LEU A 710 9.15 -3.89 17.41
N GLY A 711 9.09 -2.74 16.75
CA GLY A 711 9.87 -2.27 15.60
C GLY A 711 10.45 -0.86 15.83
N GLY A 712 11.13 -0.32 14.82
CA GLY A 712 11.70 1.03 14.84
C GLY A 712 13.19 1.09 15.22
N VAL A 713 13.98 1.80 14.40
CA VAL A 713 15.45 1.87 14.54
C VAL A 713 15.85 2.54 15.87
N GLY A 714 15.26 3.70 16.18
CA GLY A 714 15.48 4.37 17.46
C GLY A 714 15.16 3.47 18.65
N ARG A 715 14.01 2.78 18.63
CA ARG A 715 13.62 1.85 19.69
C ARG A 715 14.56 0.64 19.80
N ASN A 716 14.97 0.04 18.69
CA ASN A 716 15.94 -1.07 18.68
C ASN A 716 17.28 -0.68 19.32
N ILE A 717 17.83 0.49 18.96
CA ILE A 717 19.10 0.98 19.50
C ILE A 717 18.97 1.25 21.01
N ALA A 718 17.88 1.89 21.44
CA ALA A 718 17.61 2.18 22.84
C ALA A 718 17.49 0.88 23.67
N GLU A 719 16.76 -0.11 23.16
CA GLU A 719 16.60 -1.41 23.84
C GLU A 719 17.93 -2.18 23.92
N ALA A 720 18.68 -2.24 22.81
CA ALA A 720 19.97 -2.93 22.80
C ALA A 720 20.98 -2.29 23.76
N SER A 721 21.05 -0.96 23.79
CA SER A 721 21.89 -0.24 24.76
C SER A 721 21.45 -0.50 26.20
N HIS A 722 20.14 -0.44 26.49
CA HIS A 722 19.58 -0.71 27.81
C HIS A 722 19.93 -2.12 28.30
N ARG A 723 19.69 -3.16 27.49
CA ARG A 723 19.97 -4.56 27.86
C ARG A 723 21.45 -4.80 28.19
N VAL A 724 22.37 -4.18 27.43
CA VAL A 724 23.82 -4.29 27.69
C VAL A 724 24.24 -3.46 28.91
N MET A 725 23.66 -2.27 29.11
CA MET A 725 23.94 -1.45 30.28
C MET A 725 23.47 -2.15 31.57
N GLU A 726 22.28 -2.75 31.57
CA GLU A 726 21.74 -3.48 32.71
C GLU A 726 22.68 -4.59 33.20
N SER A 727 23.33 -5.31 32.28
CA SER A 727 24.21 -6.43 32.59
C SER A 727 25.65 -6.01 32.91
N LYS A 728 26.25 -5.14 32.09
CA LYS A 728 27.68 -4.81 32.12
C LYS A 728 27.98 -3.48 32.81
N TYR A 729 27.09 -2.51 32.71
CA TYR A 729 27.30 -1.13 33.17
C TYR A 729 26.08 -0.63 33.95
N PRO A 730 25.68 -1.26 35.07
CA PRO A 730 24.38 -1.04 35.72
C PRO A 730 24.18 0.37 36.31
N LYS A 731 25.21 1.21 36.27
CA LYS A 731 25.14 2.64 36.65
C LYS A 731 24.73 3.55 35.50
N LEU A 732 24.81 3.06 34.26
CA LEU A 732 24.46 3.81 33.06
C LEU A 732 22.97 3.61 32.74
N SER A 733 22.40 4.59 32.06
CA SER A 733 21.03 4.51 31.57
C SER A 733 20.87 5.13 30.18
N SER A 734 19.94 4.57 29.43
CA SER A 734 19.48 5.13 28.15
C SER A 734 18.00 5.49 28.22
N VAL A 735 17.60 6.48 27.43
CA VAL A 735 16.19 6.86 27.25
C VAL A 735 15.86 6.99 25.76
N LEU A 736 14.70 6.46 25.39
CA LEU A 736 14.14 6.62 24.06
C LEU A 736 13.25 7.86 24.03
N VAL A 737 13.59 8.82 23.17
CA VAL A 737 12.72 9.95 22.84
C VAL A 737 12.03 9.65 21.52
N SER A 738 10.73 9.36 21.59
CA SER A 738 9.93 8.96 20.43
C SER A 738 8.50 9.49 20.52
N ALA A 739 7.91 9.84 19.38
CA ALA A 739 6.50 10.17 19.30
C ALA A 739 5.66 8.89 19.20
N ILE A 740 4.69 8.73 20.10
CA ILE A 740 3.72 7.63 20.08
C ILE A 740 2.29 8.18 19.99
N GLY A 741 1.40 7.45 19.34
CA GLY A 741 0.00 7.84 19.21
C GLY A 741 -0.77 7.59 20.49
N ASN A 742 -1.85 8.32 20.71
CA ASN A 742 -2.81 8.01 21.77
C ASN A 742 -3.77 6.89 21.33
N ASP A 743 -3.23 5.78 20.85
CA ASP A 743 -3.96 4.62 20.32
C ASP A 743 -3.47 3.32 20.98
N VAL A 744 -4.10 2.19 20.64
CA VAL A 744 -3.77 0.87 21.24
C VAL A 744 -2.30 0.50 20.99
N PHE A 745 -1.75 0.83 19.83
CA PHE A 745 -0.36 0.52 19.51
C PHE A 745 0.63 1.39 20.29
N GLY A 746 0.27 2.65 20.58
CA GLY A 746 1.07 3.55 21.42
C GLY A 746 1.09 3.10 22.88
N HIS A 747 -0.05 2.66 23.41
CA HIS A 747 -0.11 2.06 24.75
C HIS A 747 0.62 0.71 24.79
N PHE A 748 0.47 -0.15 23.78
CA PHE A 748 1.20 -1.41 23.69
C PHE A 748 2.73 -1.20 23.60
N LEU A 749 3.18 -0.18 22.86
CA LEU A 749 4.59 0.26 22.87
C LEU A 749 5.06 0.65 24.27
N GLU A 750 4.27 1.47 24.97
CA GLU A 750 4.59 1.92 26.33
C GLU A 750 4.66 0.75 27.31
N ASP A 751 3.68 -0.16 27.30
CA ASP A 751 3.59 -1.31 28.20
C ASP A 751 4.75 -2.31 27.99
N GLU A 752 5.08 -2.65 26.74
CA GLU A 752 6.18 -3.56 26.42
C GLU A 752 7.54 -2.97 26.81
N LEU A 753 7.74 -1.66 26.62
CA LEU A 753 8.95 -0.99 27.08
C LEU A 753 9.09 -1.03 28.61
N VAL A 754 7.98 -0.87 29.34
CA VAL A 754 7.97 -1.05 30.81
C VAL A 754 8.27 -2.50 31.19
N GLU A 755 7.74 -3.49 30.46
CA GLU A 755 8.05 -4.90 30.70
C GLU A 755 9.52 -5.23 30.47
N PHE A 756 10.17 -4.59 29.49
CA PHE A 756 11.62 -4.69 29.26
C PHE A 756 12.46 -3.96 30.33
N GLY A 757 11.83 -3.26 31.27
CA GLY A 757 12.51 -2.44 32.29
C GLY A 757 13.08 -1.13 31.74
N MET A 758 12.66 -0.72 30.54
CA MET A 758 13.09 0.52 29.93
C MET A 758 12.33 1.72 30.48
N ARG A 759 12.99 2.87 30.42
CA ARG A 759 12.39 4.17 30.73
C ARG A 759 11.39 4.60 29.66
N THR A 760 10.23 5.08 30.07
CA THR A 760 9.17 5.61 29.19
C THR A 760 8.98 7.12 29.31
N ASP A 761 9.75 7.80 30.17
CA ASP A 761 9.65 9.24 30.44
C ASP A 761 10.17 10.14 29.30
N GLY A 762 10.62 9.54 28.19
CA GLY A 762 10.91 10.21 26.91
C GLY A 762 9.86 9.95 25.80
N LEU A 763 8.81 9.16 26.06
CA LEU A 763 7.74 8.94 25.09
C LEU A 763 6.80 10.15 25.03
N ILE A 764 6.65 10.74 23.85
CA ILE A 764 5.84 11.94 23.63
C ILE A 764 4.53 11.55 22.96
N LYS A 765 3.41 11.65 23.68
CA LYS A 765 2.08 11.37 23.12
C LYS A 765 1.67 12.47 22.16
N VAL A 766 1.33 12.11 20.92
CA VAL A 766 0.88 13.03 19.87
C VAL A 766 -0.45 12.58 19.28
N ASP A 767 -1.23 13.55 18.79
CA ASP A 767 -2.50 13.28 18.10
C ASP A 767 -2.26 12.81 16.65
N ALA A 768 -1.70 11.61 16.52
CA ALA A 768 -1.45 10.91 15.27
C ALA A 768 -1.41 9.39 15.54
N PRO A 769 -1.71 8.53 14.53
CA PRO A 769 -1.58 7.08 14.70
C PRO A 769 -0.14 6.66 14.98
N SER A 770 0.06 5.70 15.89
CA SER A 770 1.37 5.12 16.18
C SER A 770 1.97 4.46 14.95
N ALA A 771 3.30 4.41 14.88
CA ALA A 771 3.97 3.82 13.73
C ALA A 771 3.75 2.30 13.69
N VAL A 772 3.44 1.76 12.50
CA VAL A 772 3.21 0.32 12.29
C VAL A 772 3.87 -0.13 10.99
N CYS A 773 4.66 -1.19 11.03
CA CYS A 773 5.22 -1.88 9.87
C CYS A 773 4.61 -3.27 9.73
N ASN A 774 3.78 -3.49 8.73
CA ASN A 774 3.23 -4.80 8.41
C ASN A 774 4.04 -5.46 7.30
N MET A 775 4.50 -6.69 7.51
CA MET A 775 5.30 -7.50 6.59
C MET A 775 4.58 -8.82 6.33
N VAL A 776 4.52 -9.24 5.08
CA VAL A 776 3.99 -10.54 4.64
C VAL A 776 5.15 -11.33 4.06
N LEU A 777 5.47 -12.47 4.67
CA LEU A 777 6.54 -13.37 4.27
C LEU A 777 5.97 -14.64 3.60
N ASP A 778 6.72 -15.21 2.66
CA ASP A 778 6.39 -16.50 2.06
C ASP A 778 6.75 -17.65 3.01
N SER A 779 6.46 -18.87 2.58
CA SER A 779 6.75 -20.10 3.33
C SER A 779 8.22 -20.32 3.68
N LYS A 780 9.15 -19.56 3.08
CA LYS A 780 10.59 -19.59 3.36
C LYS A 780 11.06 -18.42 4.22
N GLY A 781 10.15 -17.56 4.68
CA GLY A 781 10.48 -16.35 5.44
C GLY A 781 10.91 -15.18 4.56
N THR A 782 10.74 -15.27 3.24
CA THR A 782 11.10 -14.20 2.31
C THR A 782 9.98 -13.17 2.22
N LEU A 783 10.28 -11.87 2.34
CA LEU A 783 9.27 -10.81 2.22
C LEU A 783 8.58 -10.81 0.84
N VAL A 784 7.28 -11.11 0.84
CA VAL A 784 6.37 -11.06 -0.31
C VAL A 784 5.84 -9.64 -0.52
N GLY A 785 5.56 -8.92 0.56
CA GLY A 785 5.08 -7.54 0.53
C GLY A 785 4.86 -6.99 1.93
N GLY A 786 4.66 -5.68 2.08
CA GLY A 786 4.47 -5.06 3.39
C GLY A 786 4.07 -3.59 3.28
N VAL A 787 3.52 -3.03 4.35
CA VAL A 787 3.10 -1.63 4.47
C VAL A 787 3.65 -1.07 5.77
N ALA A 788 4.49 -0.03 5.69
CA ALA A 788 4.95 0.72 6.84
C ALA A 788 4.24 2.09 6.90
N ASP A 789 3.41 2.30 7.90
CA ASP A 789 2.90 3.62 8.29
C ASP A 789 3.82 4.21 9.35
N MET A 790 4.74 5.07 8.91
CA MET A 790 5.70 5.75 9.78
C MET A 790 5.36 7.25 9.88
N GLY A 791 4.12 7.66 9.58
CA GLY A 791 3.74 9.07 9.47
C GLY A 791 4.00 9.89 10.75
N ILE A 792 3.91 9.26 11.92
CA ILE A 792 4.12 9.90 13.22
C ILE A 792 5.54 10.46 13.40
N THR A 793 6.55 9.89 12.74
CA THR A 793 7.94 10.38 12.84
C THR A 793 8.09 11.79 12.28
N THR A 794 7.18 12.21 11.38
CA THR A 794 7.14 13.59 10.86
C THR A 794 6.69 14.62 11.89
N LYS A 795 6.09 14.17 13.00
CA LYS A 795 5.65 15.01 14.12
C LYS A 795 6.74 15.24 15.16
N MET A 796 7.88 14.56 15.04
CA MET A 796 9.03 14.73 15.93
C MET A 796 9.79 16.01 15.55
N THR A 797 9.36 17.15 16.10
CA THR A 797 9.99 18.46 15.86
C THR A 797 11.05 18.78 16.91
N ALA A 798 11.96 19.70 16.58
CA ALA A 798 13.04 20.09 17.48
C ALA A 798 12.53 20.74 18.77
N GLU A 799 11.43 21.50 18.70
CA GLU A 799 10.81 22.18 19.85
C GLU A 799 10.31 21.17 20.90
N MET A 800 9.91 19.97 20.46
CA MET A 800 9.46 18.90 21.35
C MET A 800 10.62 18.12 21.96
N ILE A 801 11.75 18.00 21.23
CA ILE A 801 12.84 17.07 21.58
C ILE A 801 13.96 17.77 22.36
N ILE A 802 14.28 19.02 22.04
CA ILE A 802 15.33 19.78 22.74
C ILE A 802 15.07 19.85 24.26
N PRO A 803 13.84 20.10 24.75
CA PRO A 803 13.56 20.04 26.19
C PRO A 803 13.88 18.70 26.83
N GLU A 804 13.64 17.57 26.12
CA GLU A 804 13.98 16.24 26.63
C GLU A 804 15.49 16.01 26.68
N ILE A 805 16.24 16.48 25.68
CA ILE A 805 17.72 16.44 25.71
C ILE A 805 18.25 17.26 26.90
N GLN A 806 17.70 18.46 27.14
CA GLN A 806 18.09 19.31 28.26
C GLN A 806 17.74 18.69 29.62
N LYS A 807 16.55 18.10 29.73
CA LYS A 807 16.06 17.40 30.93
C LYS A 807 16.95 16.21 31.30
N HIS A 808 17.34 15.41 30.31
CA HIS A 808 18.11 14.19 30.55
C HIS A 808 19.62 14.40 30.59
N ALA A 809 20.13 15.52 30.04
CA ALA A 809 21.53 15.90 30.04
C ALA A 809 22.50 14.78 29.59
N PRO A 810 22.31 14.20 28.39
CA PRO A 810 23.12 13.07 27.92
C PRO A 810 24.55 13.46 27.54
N SER A 811 25.44 12.46 27.60
CA SER A 811 26.79 12.58 27.04
C SER A 811 26.82 12.31 25.53
N ILE A 812 25.90 11.48 25.04
CA ILE A 812 25.72 11.14 23.62
C ILE A 812 24.23 11.20 23.25
N VAL A 813 23.93 11.90 22.15
CA VAL A 813 22.62 11.88 21.49
C VAL A 813 22.72 11.07 20.20
N VAL A 814 21.79 10.13 20.03
CA VAL A 814 21.67 9.30 18.82
C VAL A 814 20.54 9.84 17.96
N LEU A 815 20.81 10.04 16.68
CA LEU A 815 19.84 10.52 15.70
C LEU A 815 19.51 9.41 14.69
N ASP A 816 18.25 8.98 14.70
CA ASP A 816 17.67 8.08 13.69
C ASP A 816 17.55 8.82 12.35
N GLY A 817 18.12 8.27 11.27
CA GLY A 817 18.05 8.83 9.92
C GLY A 817 16.64 9.02 9.34
N ASN A 818 15.61 8.43 9.96
CA ASN A 818 14.21 8.63 9.57
C ASN A 818 13.59 9.94 10.09
N LEU A 819 14.26 10.67 11.00
CA LEU A 819 13.77 11.95 11.52
C LEU A 819 13.62 13.01 10.40
N PRO A 820 12.78 14.03 10.61
CA PRO A 820 12.66 15.16 9.68
C PRO A 820 14.00 15.90 9.53
N LEU A 821 14.26 16.40 8.32
CA LEU A 821 15.52 17.07 7.99
C LEU A 821 15.79 18.30 8.88
N GLU A 822 14.76 19.12 9.08
CA GLU A 822 14.82 20.31 9.93
C GLU A 822 15.10 19.93 11.40
N THR A 823 14.50 18.84 11.87
CA THR A 823 14.75 18.29 13.21
C THR A 823 16.21 17.83 13.35
N ILE A 824 16.72 17.02 12.41
CA ILE A 824 18.12 16.55 12.44
C ILE A 824 19.06 17.76 12.48
N GLN A 825 18.85 18.75 11.61
CA GLN A 825 19.66 19.96 11.56
C GLN A 825 19.64 20.74 12.89
N ALA A 826 18.47 20.96 13.47
CA ALA A 826 18.33 21.68 14.74
C ALA A 826 18.96 20.93 15.91
N LEU A 827 18.75 19.62 16.00
CA LEU A 827 19.30 18.79 17.08
C LEU A 827 20.83 18.67 16.99
N THR A 828 21.39 18.45 15.81
CA THR A 828 22.84 18.45 15.61
C THR A 828 23.45 19.81 15.98
N THR A 829 22.81 20.91 15.57
CA THR A 829 23.25 22.27 15.91
C THR A 829 23.21 22.50 17.42
N HIS A 830 22.12 22.12 18.08
CA HIS A 830 21.98 22.22 19.53
C HIS A 830 23.06 21.43 20.27
N CYS A 831 23.29 20.17 19.89
CA CYS A 831 24.30 19.31 20.51
C CYS A 831 25.72 19.86 20.25
N TYR A 832 25.99 20.38 19.06
CA TYR A 832 27.26 21.01 18.72
C TYR A 832 27.55 22.19 19.65
N ASP A 833 26.58 23.10 19.81
CA ASP A 833 26.70 24.32 20.63
C ASP A 833 26.85 24.01 22.13
N HIS A 834 26.35 22.87 22.60
CA HIS A 834 26.43 22.43 24.01
C HIS A 834 27.51 21.36 24.26
N THR A 835 28.35 21.06 23.26
CA THR A 835 29.42 20.05 23.37
C THR A 835 28.92 18.63 23.71
N VAL A 836 27.68 18.31 23.32
CA VAL A 836 27.12 16.96 23.41
C VAL A 836 27.49 16.18 22.16
N LYS A 837 27.97 14.94 22.31
CA LYS A 837 28.40 14.13 21.16
C LYS A 837 27.20 13.61 20.37
N VAL A 838 27.31 13.58 19.04
CA VAL A 838 26.25 13.08 18.16
C VAL A 838 26.66 11.80 17.45
N LEU A 839 25.82 10.77 17.55
CA LEU A 839 25.88 9.58 16.69
C LEU A 839 24.72 9.61 15.69
N PHE A 840 25.03 9.52 14.40
CA PHE A 840 24.03 9.41 13.34
C PHE A 840 23.98 7.98 12.80
N GLU A 841 22.80 7.36 12.87
CA GLU A 841 22.54 6.03 12.26
C GLU A 841 21.69 6.21 10.98
N PRO A 842 22.27 5.97 9.79
CA PRO A 842 21.51 5.90 8.55
C PRO A 842 20.51 4.73 8.56
N THR A 843 19.31 4.96 8.03
CA THR A 843 18.25 3.93 7.97
C THR A 843 18.01 3.38 6.57
N SER A 844 18.55 4.06 5.55
CA SER A 844 18.52 3.65 4.15
C SER A 844 19.48 4.52 3.34
N THR A 845 19.82 4.09 2.13
CA THR A 845 20.63 4.89 1.20
C THR A 845 20.04 6.27 0.90
N ILE A 846 18.71 6.41 0.84
CA ILE A 846 18.07 7.71 0.61
C ILE A 846 18.18 8.61 1.85
N LYS A 847 18.04 8.03 3.04
CA LYS A 847 18.06 8.75 4.31
C LYS A 847 19.46 8.98 4.85
N SER A 848 20.49 8.28 4.36
CA SER A 848 21.88 8.49 4.80
C SER A 848 22.34 9.93 4.59
N THR A 849 21.81 10.63 3.59
CA THR A 849 22.18 12.01 3.27
C THR A 849 21.44 13.07 4.09
N SER A 850 20.51 12.68 4.98
CA SER A 850 19.69 13.62 5.76
C SER A 850 20.51 14.43 6.79
N ILE A 851 21.69 13.95 7.16
CA ILE A 851 22.59 14.65 8.08
C ILE A 851 23.39 15.78 7.38
N LEU A 852 23.50 15.78 6.04
CA LEU A 852 24.38 16.70 5.32
C LEU A 852 24.03 18.19 5.47
N PRO A 853 22.75 18.62 5.48
CA PRO A 853 22.41 20.01 5.79
C PRO A 853 22.88 20.44 7.19
N ALA A 854 22.81 19.53 8.17
CA ALA A 854 23.30 19.77 9.52
C ALA A 854 24.83 19.92 9.56
N VAL A 855 25.54 19.11 8.77
CA VAL A 855 26.99 19.23 8.57
C VAL A 855 27.32 20.61 8.02
N VAL A 856 26.70 21.01 6.90
CA VAL A 856 26.94 22.34 6.29
C VAL A 856 26.69 23.48 7.28
N ALA A 857 25.59 23.41 8.05
CA ALA A 857 25.21 24.45 8.99
C ALA A 857 26.21 24.65 10.14
N ASN A 858 26.97 23.62 10.51
CA ASN A 858 27.89 23.66 11.65
C ASN A 858 29.38 23.66 11.24
N LEU A 859 29.70 23.36 9.97
CA LEU A 859 31.07 23.23 9.47
C LEU A 859 31.91 24.52 9.63
N GLN A 860 31.29 25.69 9.68
CA GLN A 860 31.98 26.98 9.76
C GLN A 860 32.21 27.48 11.19
N LYS A 861 31.62 26.84 12.21
CA LYS A 861 31.66 27.34 13.60
C LYS A 861 33.03 27.12 14.24
N ASP A 862 33.55 25.89 14.16
CA ASP A 862 34.88 25.52 14.62
C ASP A 862 35.52 24.52 13.64
N PRO A 863 36.51 24.95 12.83
CA PRO A 863 37.19 24.10 11.86
C PRO A 863 37.93 22.89 12.47
N SER A 864 38.24 22.93 13.77
CA SER A 864 38.95 21.84 14.46
C SER A 864 38.03 20.71 14.93
N ARG A 865 36.71 20.99 15.02
CA ARG A 865 35.71 20.03 15.49
C ARG A 865 34.74 19.65 14.37
N PRO A 866 34.67 18.36 13.99
CA PRO A 866 33.69 17.91 13.01
C PRO A 866 32.26 18.10 13.55
N PRO A 867 31.28 18.44 12.69
CA PRO A 867 29.88 18.61 13.09
C PRO A 867 29.23 17.37 13.74
N VAL A 868 29.70 16.16 13.40
CA VAL A 868 29.16 14.90 13.90
C VAL A 868 30.31 14.02 14.40
N ASP A 869 30.18 13.46 15.60
CA ASP A 869 31.23 12.64 16.21
C ASP A 869 31.28 11.23 15.62
N PHE A 870 30.11 10.57 15.51
CA PHE A 870 30.02 9.19 15.06
C PHE A 870 28.99 9.04 13.93
N CYS A 871 29.33 8.23 12.94
CA CYS A 871 28.37 7.79 11.93
C CYS A 871 28.60 6.32 11.60
N THR A 872 27.51 5.58 11.49
CA THR A 872 27.54 4.11 11.42
C THR A 872 26.89 3.59 10.13
N PRO A 873 27.37 3.99 8.93
CA PRO A 873 26.76 3.58 7.66
C PRO A 873 27.08 2.13 7.30
N ASN A 874 26.28 1.50 6.45
CA ASN A 874 26.76 0.37 5.63
C ASN A 874 27.49 0.86 4.37
N LEU A 875 28.07 -0.06 3.59
CA LEU A 875 28.82 0.29 2.37
C LEU A 875 28.03 1.13 1.37
N LEU A 876 26.76 0.79 1.13
CA LEU A 876 25.91 1.51 0.17
C LEU A 876 25.54 2.91 0.68
N GLU A 877 25.28 3.03 1.97
CA GLU A 877 24.99 4.31 2.63
C GLU A 877 26.20 5.23 2.65
N LEU A 878 27.41 4.68 2.87
CA LEU A 878 28.66 5.42 2.80
C LEU A 878 28.88 5.98 1.41
N SER A 879 28.77 5.15 0.37
CA SER A 879 28.93 5.62 -1.02
C SER A 879 27.90 6.70 -1.36
N ARG A 880 26.65 6.52 -0.96
CA ARG A 880 25.61 7.51 -1.22
C ARG A 880 25.81 8.82 -0.45
N LEU A 881 26.27 8.72 0.80
CA LEU A 881 26.63 9.86 1.64
C LEU A 881 27.80 10.64 1.04
N PHE A 882 28.84 9.94 0.60
CA PHE A 882 30.02 10.51 -0.07
C PHE A 882 29.66 11.19 -1.40
N GLU A 883 28.88 10.54 -2.26
CA GLU A 883 28.44 11.11 -3.54
C GLU A 883 27.62 12.38 -3.33
N ALA A 884 26.69 12.37 -2.36
CA ALA A 884 25.87 13.54 -2.05
C ALA A 884 26.70 14.67 -1.45
N ALA A 885 27.60 14.37 -0.53
CA ALA A 885 28.51 15.36 0.06
C ALA A 885 29.36 16.03 -1.03
N SER A 886 29.88 15.25 -1.99
CA SER A 886 30.73 15.74 -3.07
C SER A 886 29.99 16.48 -4.20
N SER A 887 28.65 16.47 -4.22
CA SER A 887 27.86 17.01 -5.32
C SER A 887 27.02 18.22 -4.90
N GLU A 888 26.64 19.05 -5.87
CA GLU A 888 25.62 20.08 -5.69
C GLU A 888 24.30 19.47 -5.15
N PRO A 889 23.67 20.07 -4.11
CA PRO A 889 23.91 21.43 -3.61
C PRO A 889 24.93 21.56 -2.46
N PHE A 890 25.56 20.46 -2.01
CA PHE A 890 26.39 20.47 -0.81
C PHE A 890 27.85 20.83 -1.10
N SER A 891 28.42 20.23 -2.15
CA SER A 891 29.79 20.49 -2.63
C SER A 891 30.82 20.60 -1.49
N LEU A 892 30.70 19.71 -0.50
CA LEU A 892 31.43 19.77 0.77
C LEU A 892 32.94 19.57 0.59
N MET A 893 33.34 18.83 -0.44
CA MET A 893 34.75 18.60 -0.77
C MET A 893 35.42 19.84 -1.38
N ASP A 894 34.65 20.84 -1.81
CA ASP A 894 35.18 22.13 -2.25
C ASP A 894 35.33 23.13 -1.08
N HIS A 895 34.87 22.77 0.12
CA HIS A 895 34.85 23.66 1.28
C HIS A 895 36.28 23.85 1.86
N PRO A 896 36.69 25.09 2.25
CA PRO A 896 38.05 25.34 2.76
C PRO A 896 38.43 24.50 3.98
N VAL A 897 37.48 24.23 4.88
CA VAL A 897 37.69 23.38 6.06
C VAL A 897 38.02 21.95 5.65
N TRP A 898 37.39 21.43 4.58
CA TRP A 898 37.68 20.09 4.09
C TRP A 898 39.14 19.99 3.61
N TRP A 899 39.58 20.94 2.76
CA TRP A 899 40.96 21.01 2.29
C TRP A 899 41.94 21.10 3.45
N SER A 900 41.68 22.00 4.41
CA SER A 900 42.53 22.18 5.59
C SER A 900 42.71 20.89 6.39
N VAL A 901 41.64 20.11 6.58
CA VAL A 901 41.70 18.86 7.33
C VAL A 901 42.41 17.79 6.50
N ILE A 902 42.01 17.57 5.25
CA ILE A 902 42.58 16.51 4.39
C ILE A 902 44.07 16.73 4.11
N ASP A 903 44.48 17.97 3.80
CA ASP A 903 45.90 18.30 3.64
C ASP A 903 46.67 18.13 4.95
N GLY A 904 46.02 18.46 6.08
CA GLY A 904 46.55 18.26 7.44
C GLY A 904 46.79 16.79 7.78
N LEU A 905 45.95 15.87 7.28
CA LEU A 905 46.14 14.43 7.49
C LEU A 905 47.46 13.93 6.88
N GLY A 906 47.91 14.52 5.78
CA GLY A 906 49.20 14.21 5.17
C GLY A 906 49.38 12.75 4.75
N LEU A 907 48.28 12.07 4.38
CA LEU A 907 48.28 10.65 4.01
C LEU A 907 49.01 10.45 2.67
N GLY A 908 50.25 9.94 2.75
CA GLY A 908 51.14 9.77 1.60
C GLY A 908 51.18 8.34 1.04
N SER A 909 52.20 8.08 0.22
CA SER A 909 52.41 6.77 -0.43
C SER A 909 52.55 5.60 0.56
N ALA A 910 53.14 5.83 1.74
CA ALA A 910 53.28 4.80 2.77
C ALA A 910 51.91 4.29 3.26
N PHE A 911 50.99 5.22 3.56
CA PHE A 911 49.62 4.87 3.94
C PHE A 911 48.89 4.12 2.82
N ASN A 912 48.99 4.61 1.58
CA ASN A 912 48.36 3.94 0.43
C ASN A 912 48.92 2.51 0.19
N ASN A 913 50.23 2.32 0.35
CA ASN A 913 50.86 1.00 0.24
C ASN A 913 50.37 0.04 1.34
N ASP A 914 50.17 0.53 2.55
CA ASP A 914 49.63 -0.27 3.66
C ASP A 914 48.16 -0.62 3.44
N ILE A 915 47.36 0.30 2.90
CA ILE A 915 45.97 0.02 2.49
C ILE A 915 45.91 -1.00 1.35
N GLU A 916 46.79 -0.91 0.35
CA GLU A 916 46.90 -1.92 -0.71
C GLU A 916 47.29 -3.30 -0.17
N GLN A 917 48.17 -3.35 0.84
CA GLN A 917 48.52 -4.60 1.52
C GLN A 917 47.33 -5.16 2.30
N LEU A 918 46.61 -4.31 3.04
CA LEU A 918 45.40 -4.69 3.78
C LEU A 918 44.34 -5.27 2.82
N ALA A 919 44.15 -4.65 1.66
CA ALA A 919 43.17 -5.08 0.66
C ALA A 919 43.48 -6.47 0.05
N ARG A 920 44.71 -6.97 0.16
CA ARG A 920 45.10 -8.32 -0.30
C ARG A 920 44.78 -9.42 0.70
N ILE A 921 44.40 -9.07 1.93
CA ILE A 921 44.06 -10.03 2.98
C ILE A 921 42.63 -10.55 2.78
N GLN A 922 42.38 -11.78 3.21
CA GLN A 922 41.03 -12.36 3.20
C GLN A 922 40.13 -11.63 4.21
N ALA A 923 38.88 -11.36 3.86
CA ALA A 923 37.93 -10.67 4.72
C ALA A 923 37.51 -11.51 5.93
N SER A 924 37.54 -12.85 5.80
CA SER A 924 37.33 -13.80 6.88
C SER A 924 38.56 -14.68 7.10
N ASP A 925 38.67 -15.24 8.29
CA ASP A 925 39.68 -16.26 8.62
C ASP A 925 39.28 -17.65 8.07
N GLU A 926 38.07 -17.78 7.51
CA GLU A 926 37.60 -18.97 6.79
C GLU A 926 37.90 -18.90 5.28
N LYS A 927 38.21 -20.05 4.67
CA LYS A 927 38.67 -20.17 3.26
C LYS A 927 37.70 -19.64 2.19
N SER A 928 36.44 -19.37 2.52
CA SER A 928 35.38 -18.99 1.59
C SER A 928 34.89 -17.54 1.72
N GLY A 929 35.46 -16.73 2.61
CA GLY A 929 34.89 -15.42 3.01
C GLY A 929 35.24 -14.20 2.14
N GLY A 930 35.79 -14.38 0.93
CA GLY A 930 36.15 -13.26 0.04
C GLY A 930 37.38 -12.45 0.48
N SER A 931 37.83 -11.52 -0.37
CA SER A 931 38.99 -10.66 -0.10
C SER A 931 38.60 -9.23 0.29
N LEU A 932 39.48 -8.54 1.01
CA LEU A 932 39.35 -7.11 1.34
C LEU A 932 39.63 -6.18 0.14
N THR A 933 39.64 -6.71 -1.09
CA THR A 933 39.94 -5.96 -2.31
C THR A 933 38.95 -4.81 -2.56
N PHE A 934 37.71 -4.97 -2.08
CA PHE A 934 36.66 -3.94 -2.16
C PHE A 934 37.06 -2.63 -1.47
N LEU A 935 37.94 -2.68 -0.45
CA LEU A 935 38.44 -1.50 0.26
C LEU A 935 39.10 -0.48 -0.68
N VAL A 936 39.74 -0.99 -1.74
CA VAL A 936 40.44 -0.20 -2.76
C VAL A 936 39.66 -0.14 -4.07
N GLN A 937 39.15 -1.28 -4.56
CA GLN A 937 38.45 -1.35 -5.87
C GLN A 937 37.19 -0.49 -5.91
N ASP A 938 36.42 -0.51 -4.84
CA ASP A 938 35.19 0.29 -4.72
C ASP A 938 35.46 1.65 -4.06
N GLY A 939 36.73 1.92 -3.72
CA GLY A 939 37.16 3.17 -3.10
C GLY A 939 36.62 3.39 -1.68
N VAL A 940 36.27 2.34 -0.93
CA VAL A 940 35.66 2.47 0.41
C VAL A 940 36.53 3.26 1.38
N ILE A 941 37.84 2.97 1.43
CA ILE A 941 38.78 3.72 2.30
C ILE A 941 38.90 5.17 1.85
N GLN A 942 38.99 5.39 0.54
CA GLN A 942 39.04 6.73 -0.03
C GLN A 942 37.78 7.54 0.36
N GLN A 943 36.60 6.94 0.23
CA GLN A 943 35.33 7.57 0.60
C GLN A 943 35.31 7.87 2.10
N ALA A 944 35.64 6.90 2.96
CA ALA A 944 35.63 7.07 4.40
C ALA A 944 36.60 8.16 4.89
N VAL A 945 37.84 8.17 4.40
CA VAL A 945 38.86 9.17 4.74
C VAL A 945 38.41 10.57 4.33
N GLN A 946 37.85 10.73 3.12
CA GLN A 946 37.34 12.02 2.66
C GLN A 946 36.14 12.53 3.46
N MET A 947 35.46 11.67 4.20
CA MET A 947 34.33 12.02 5.07
C MET A 947 34.75 12.36 6.51
N LEU A 948 35.99 12.07 6.92
CA LEU A 948 36.51 12.37 8.27
C LEU A 948 36.46 13.86 8.69
N PRO A 949 36.54 14.85 7.77
CA PRO A 949 36.32 16.25 8.14
C PRO A 949 34.91 16.53 8.68
N PHE A 950 33.94 15.69 8.36
CA PHE A 950 32.53 15.86 8.73
C PHE A 950 32.07 14.91 9.83
N PHE A 951 32.68 13.71 9.88
CA PHE A 951 32.39 12.64 10.83
C PHE A 951 33.70 12.19 11.49
N ARG A 952 33.88 12.42 12.79
CA ARG A 952 35.16 12.10 13.46
C ARG A 952 35.50 10.60 13.37
N HIS A 953 34.48 9.77 13.56
CA HIS A 953 34.57 8.31 13.64
C HIS A 953 33.52 7.67 12.75
N LEU A 954 33.95 6.85 11.79
CA LEU A 954 33.08 6.06 10.93
C LEU A 954 33.21 4.58 11.30
N VAL A 955 32.10 3.96 11.70
CA VAL A 955 32.04 2.51 11.93
C VAL A 955 31.16 1.90 10.85
N ILE A 956 31.80 1.36 9.82
CA ILE A 956 31.17 0.94 8.58
C ILE A 956 30.82 -0.54 8.67
N LYS A 957 29.53 -0.84 8.51
CA LYS A 957 29.00 -2.22 8.50
C LYS A 957 29.19 -2.83 7.11
N CYS A 958 30.04 -3.86 7.01
CA CYS A 958 30.38 -4.52 5.75
C CYS A 958 29.68 -5.88 5.57
N GLY A 959 28.70 -6.22 6.42
CA GLY A 959 27.96 -7.48 6.34
C GLY A 959 28.82 -8.69 6.71
N ASP A 960 28.81 -9.71 5.86
CA ASP A 960 29.64 -10.92 5.99
C ASP A 960 31.15 -10.64 5.83
N LEU A 961 31.51 -9.49 5.24
CA LEU A 961 32.90 -9.01 5.18
C LEU A 961 33.37 -8.35 6.48
N GLY A 962 32.51 -8.27 7.52
CA GLY A 962 32.89 -7.78 8.84
C GLY A 962 32.56 -6.31 9.09
N VAL A 963 33.40 -5.63 9.88
CA VAL A 963 33.24 -4.21 10.25
C VAL A 963 34.53 -3.46 9.95
N LEU A 964 34.41 -2.24 9.44
CA LEU A 964 35.55 -1.37 9.17
C LEU A 964 35.42 -0.09 10.00
N VAL A 965 36.39 0.17 10.86
CA VAL A 965 36.48 1.43 11.62
C VAL A 965 37.49 2.33 10.92
N VAL A 966 37.05 3.54 10.57
CA VAL A 966 37.91 4.61 10.05
C VAL A 966 37.71 5.83 10.92
N MET A 967 38.75 6.24 11.65
CA MET A 967 38.62 7.26 12.69
C MET A 967 39.79 8.23 12.74
N ARG A 968 39.53 9.42 13.30
CA ARG A 968 40.53 10.43 13.61
C ARG A 968 40.62 10.67 15.12
N VAL A 969 41.82 10.50 15.68
CA VAL A 969 42.15 10.89 17.05
C VAL A 969 42.73 12.30 17.02
N ALA A 970 42.09 13.22 17.73
CA ALA A 970 42.53 14.61 17.79
C ALA A 970 43.86 14.75 18.56
N PRO A 971 44.66 15.80 18.33
CA PRO A 971 46.00 15.91 18.93
C PRO A 971 45.98 15.94 20.47
N GLU A 972 44.94 16.54 21.06
CA GLU A 972 44.72 16.58 22.50
C GLU A 972 44.51 15.18 23.12
N ASP A 973 43.93 14.25 22.37
CA ASP A 973 43.67 12.89 22.80
C ASP A 973 44.79 11.92 22.40
N ALA A 974 45.60 12.28 21.40
CA ALA A 974 46.71 11.45 20.88
C ALA A 974 47.71 11.06 21.96
N ASN A 975 48.02 11.97 22.90
CA ASN A 975 48.94 11.68 24.02
C ASN A 975 48.42 10.63 25.01
N SER A 976 47.10 10.47 25.11
CA SER A 976 46.44 9.46 25.95
C SER A 976 46.03 8.21 25.19
N SER A 977 46.21 8.21 23.86
CA SER A 977 45.81 7.14 22.95
C SER A 977 46.94 6.14 22.80
N GLU A 978 46.65 4.86 23.01
CA GLU A 978 47.64 3.80 22.79
C GLU A 978 48.04 3.69 21.31
N TRP A 979 47.19 4.17 20.39
CA TRP A 979 47.50 4.25 18.97
C TRP A 979 48.74 5.09 18.64
N ALA A 980 49.15 6.01 19.51
CA ALA A 980 50.37 6.80 19.32
C ALA A 980 51.65 5.95 19.39
N HIS A 981 51.57 4.78 20.03
CA HIS A 981 52.69 3.86 20.20
C HIS A 981 52.60 2.62 19.30
N GLU A 982 51.46 2.42 18.64
CA GLU A 982 51.25 1.32 17.70
C GLU A 982 51.79 1.65 16.31
N ARG A 983 52.27 0.61 15.61
CA ARG A 983 52.74 0.73 14.22
C ARG A 983 51.69 0.18 13.27
N SER A 984 51.56 0.82 12.11
CA SER A 984 50.75 0.28 11.01
C SER A 984 51.14 -1.17 10.72
N ASN A 985 50.17 -2.07 10.70
CA ASN A 985 50.38 -3.49 10.45
C ASN A 985 49.19 -4.08 9.69
N PRO A 986 49.22 -3.98 8.34
CA PRO A 986 48.15 -4.49 7.50
C PRO A 986 47.82 -5.97 7.77
N LEU A 987 48.82 -6.80 8.09
CA LEU A 987 48.64 -8.22 8.41
C LEU A 987 47.82 -8.46 9.68
N GLN A 988 47.86 -7.52 10.62
CA GLN A 988 47.00 -7.47 11.82
C GLN A 988 45.74 -6.63 11.59
N ARG A 989 45.37 -6.43 10.32
CA ARG A 989 44.14 -5.77 9.85
C ARG A 989 43.99 -4.30 10.27
N HIS A 990 45.07 -3.62 10.63
CA HIS A 990 45.03 -2.19 10.96
C HIS A 990 46.13 -1.39 10.26
N VAL A 991 45.78 -0.18 9.85
CA VAL A 991 46.67 0.80 9.23
C VAL A 991 46.57 2.10 10.02
N ILE A 992 47.72 2.62 10.42
CA ILE A 992 47.83 3.79 11.28
C ILE A 992 48.69 4.83 10.57
N ALA A 993 48.21 6.07 10.52
CA ALA A 993 49.00 7.21 10.07
C ALA A 993 48.98 8.31 11.13
N VAL A 994 50.18 8.69 11.59
CA VAL A 994 50.36 9.88 12.41
C VAL A 994 50.57 11.06 11.47
N THR A 995 49.70 12.05 11.59
CA THR A 995 49.66 13.21 10.69
C THR A 995 50.71 14.26 11.10
N LYS A 996 50.97 15.24 10.24
CA LYS A 996 51.87 16.36 10.58
C LYS A 996 51.30 17.26 11.68
N SER A 997 49.98 17.28 11.85
CA SER A 997 49.27 18.01 12.91
C SER A 997 49.27 17.30 14.26
N GLY A 998 49.84 16.09 14.35
CA GLY A 998 49.81 15.27 15.57
C GLY A 998 48.50 14.50 15.78
N GLU A 999 47.62 14.50 14.78
CA GLU A 999 46.44 13.63 14.75
C GLU A 999 46.85 12.20 14.39
N ILE A 1000 45.99 11.24 14.72
CA ILE A 1000 46.17 9.84 14.33
C ILE A 1000 44.97 9.41 13.51
N VAL A 1001 45.21 8.95 12.29
CA VAL A 1001 44.20 8.29 11.45
C VAL A 1001 44.36 6.79 11.61
N VAL A 1002 43.28 6.12 12.01
CA VAL A 1002 43.26 4.66 12.17
C VAL A 1002 42.22 4.08 11.23
N VAL A 1003 42.65 3.08 10.47
CA VAL A 1003 41.81 2.19 9.67
C VAL A 1003 41.97 0.80 10.25
N GLN A 1004 40.91 0.19 10.77
CA GLN A 1004 40.96 -1.18 11.28
C GLN A 1004 39.77 -2.00 10.78
N HIS A 1005 40.08 -3.17 10.22
CA HIS A 1005 39.11 -4.16 9.79
C HIS A 1005 38.95 -5.25 10.85
N PHE A 1006 37.70 -5.59 11.15
CA PHE A 1006 37.31 -6.64 12.08
C PHE A 1006 36.55 -7.72 11.29
N PRO A 1007 37.06 -8.96 11.22
CA PRO A 1007 36.37 -10.07 10.55
C PRO A 1007 34.97 -10.30 11.11
N SER A 1008 34.07 -10.82 10.29
CA SER A 1008 32.75 -11.27 10.77
C SER A 1008 32.88 -12.54 11.61
N HIS A 1009 31.94 -12.75 12.52
CA HIS A 1009 31.78 -14.04 13.20
C HIS A 1009 30.93 -14.97 12.35
N HIS A 1010 31.36 -16.23 12.22
CA HIS A 1010 30.56 -17.26 11.56
C HIS A 1010 29.28 -17.53 12.35
N LEU A 1011 28.15 -17.63 11.66
CA LEU A 1011 26.85 -17.96 12.23
C LEU A 1011 26.26 -19.14 11.45
N ASP A 1012 26.00 -20.24 12.14
CA ASP A 1012 25.47 -21.46 11.51
C ASP A 1012 24.02 -21.29 11.01
N VAL A 1013 23.23 -20.46 11.68
CA VAL A 1013 21.81 -20.24 11.41
C VAL A 1013 21.49 -18.75 11.52
N ILE A 1014 20.86 -18.20 10.48
CA ILE A 1014 20.29 -16.85 10.48
C ILE A 1014 18.78 -16.99 10.42
N THR A 1015 18.11 -16.49 11.46
CA THR A 1015 16.65 -16.55 11.64
C THR A 1015 16.00 -15.25 11.20
N ASN A 1016 16.58 -14.10 11.55
CA ASN A 1016 16.07 -12.77 11.21
C ASN A 1016 17.24 -11.84 10.88
N VAL A 1017 17.09 -10.92 9.94
CA VAL A 1017 18.12 -9.91 9.60
C VAL A 1017 17.80 -8.50 10.11
N THR A 1018 16.61 -8.30 10.66
CA THR A 1018 16.17 -7.00 11.17
C THR A 1018 16.78 -6.70 12.54
N GLY A 1019 17.18 -5.44 12.75
CA GLY A 1019 17.70 -4.95 14.03
C GLY A 1019 19.09 -5.45 14.45
N ALA A 1020 19.77 -6.28 13.65
CA ALA A 1020 21.15 -6.69 13.91
C ALA A 1020 22.14 -5.50 13.89
N GLY A 1021 21.98 -4.59 12.91
CA GLY A 1021 22.73 -3.34 12.86
C GLY A 1021 22.44 -2.43 14.06
N ASP A 1022 21.17 -2.33 14.45
CA ASP A 1022 20.74 -1.53 15.60
C ASP A 1022 21.28 -2.10 16.92
N SER A 1023 21.32 -3.43 17.04
CA SER A 1023 21.91 -4.14 18.19
C SER A 1023 23.42 -3.92 18.29
N PHE A 1024 24.12 -3.91 17.14
CA PHE A 1024 25.53 -3.54 17.07
C PHE A 1024 25.74 -2.11 17.58
N VAL A 1025 24.95 -1.15 17.10
CA VAL A 1025 25.05 0.27 17.49
C VAL A 1025 24.72 0.48 18.96
N GLY A 1026 23.65 -0.14 19.48
CA GLY A 1026 23.29 -0.07 20.90
C GLY A 1026 24.38 -0.60 21.83
N THR A 1027 25.05 -1.70 21.43
CA THR A 1027 26.18 -2.27 22.19
C THR A 1027 27.41 -1.37 22.13
N LEU A 1028 27.71 -0.79 20.96
CA LEU A 1028 28.78 0.19 20.80
C LEU A 1028 28.56 1.42 21.69
N LEU A 1029 27.32 1.92 21.76
CA LEU A 1029 26.95 3.07 22.61
C LEU A 1029 27.19 2.80 24.09
N ALA A 1030 26.81 1.61 24.58
CA ALA A 1030 27.04 1.23 25.97
C ALA A 1030 28.52 1.30 26.35
N ALA A 1031 29.42 0.87 25.45
CA ALA A 1031 30.86 0.97 25.66
C ALA A 1031 31.39 2.41 25.55
N LEU A 1032 30.94 3.19 24.55
CA LEU A 1032 31.36 4.59 24.34
C LEU A 1032 31.01 5.52 25.51
N VAL A 1033 29.92 5.23 26.21
CA VAL A 1033 29.43 6.04 27.32
C VAL A 1033 30.10 5.63 28.63
N ASN A 1034 30.37 4.34 28.80
CA ASN A 1034 31.17 3.85 29.92
C ASN A 1034 32.61 4.40 29.86
N ASP A 1035 33.21 4.41 28.68
CA ASP A 1035 34.52 5.00 28.43
C ASP A 1035 34.54 5.78 27.12
N SER A 1036 34.58 7.12 27.27
CA SER A 1036 34.60 8.07 26.16
C SER A 1036 35.80 7.93 25.21
N LYS A 1037 36.86 7.22 25.64
CA LYS A 1037 38.10 6.95 24.92
C LYS A 1037 38.27 5.48 24.54
N VAL A 1038 37.23 4.65 24.68
CA VAL A 1038 37.31 3.20 24.37
C VAL A 1038 37.86 2.89 22.97
N LEU A 1039 37.60 3.74 21.98
CA LEU A 1039 38.13 3.56 20.62
C LEU A 1039 39.63 3.91 20.51
N TYR A 1040 40.19 4.64 21.46
CA TYR A 1040 41.59 5.11 21.46
C TYR A 1040 42.57 4.09 22.05
N HIS A 1041 42.07 2.95 22.50
CA HIS A 1041 42.85 1.81 22.97
C HIS A 1041 42.62 0.62 22.04
N PRO A 1042 43.62 0.14 21.26
CA PRO A 1042 43.45 -0.95 20.29
C PRO A 1042 42.77 -2.18 20.86
N ARG A 1043 43.13 -2.57 22.08
CA ARG A 1043 42.54 -3.72 22.77
C ARG A 1043 41.08 -3.49 23.12
N LEU A 1044 40.73 -2.33 23.69
CA LEU A 1044 39.35 -2.03 24.07
C LEU A 1044 38.46 -1.83 22.85
N LEU A 1045 38.99 -1.25 21.76
CA LEU A 1045 38.31 -1.17 20.47
C LEU A 1045 38.00 -2.58 19.94
N GLN A 1046 38.99 -3.48 19.94
CA GLN A 1046 38.79 -4.88 19.53
C GLN A 1046 37.72 -5.56 20.39
N GLU A 1047 37.79 -5.43 21.71
CA GLU A 1047 36.80 -6.01 22.63
C GLU A 1047 35.40 -5.44 22.39
N THR A 1048 35.28 -4.13 22.15
CA THR A 1048 34.01 -3.44 21.89
C THR A 1048 33.39 -3.87 20.57
N ILE A 1049 34.14 -3.86 19.46
CA ILE A 1049 33.62 -4.26 18.15
C ILE A 1049 33.27 -5.75 18.14
N THR A 1050 34.10 -6.59 18.76
CA THR A 1050 33.80 -8.04 18.92
C THR A 1050 32.50 -8.24 19.71
N THR A 1051 32.32 -7.50 20.81
CA THR A 1051 31.10 -7.59 21.63
C THR A 1051 29.87 -7.11 20.86
N ALA A 1052 29.98 -6.02 20.09
CA ALA A 1052 28.92 -5.51 19.25
C ALA A 1052 28.56 -6.46 18.09
N GLN A 1053 29.56 -7.12 17.47
CA GLN A 1053 29.33 -8.17 16.47
C GLN A 1053 28.65 -9.40 17.07
N LYS A 1054 29.01 -9.80 18.31
CA LYS A 1054 28.30 -10.86 19.04
C LYS A 1054 26.85 -10.51 19.33
N ALA A 1055 26.57 -9.27 19.75
CA ALA A 1055 25.21 -8.79 19.96
C ALA A 1055 24.39 -8.82 18.66
N ALA A 1056 24.97 -8.36 17.55
CA ALA A 1056 24.36 -8.48 16.23
C ALA A 1056 24.09 -9.95 15.86
N GLY A 1057 25.06 -10.85 16.08
CA GLY A 1057 24.91 -12.28 15.84
C GLY A 1057 23.81 -12.94 16.68
N LEU A 1058 23.69 -12.58 17.96
CA LEU A 1058 22.61 -13.06 18.84
C LEU A 1058 21.24 -12.56 18.37
N THR A 1059 21.15 -11.34 17.85
CA THR A 1059 19.92 -10.83 17.22
C THR A 1059 19.62 -11.55 15.91
N LEU A 1060 20.62 -11.87 15.09
CA LEU A 1060 20.43 -12.63 13.85
C LEU A 1060 19.86 -14.05 14.08
N GLN A 1061 20.04 -14.61 15.27
CA GLN A 1061 19.62 -15.97 15.63
C GLN A 1061 18.22 -16.05 16.27
N VAL A 1062 17.52 -14.93 16.47
CA VAL A 1062 16.20 -14.89 17.11
C VAL A 1062 15.16 -14.19 16.23
N ASP A 1063 13.88 -14.42 16.51
CA ASP A 1063 12.77 -13.82 15.74
C ASP A 1063 12.42 -12.37 16.17
N SER A 1064 13.08 -11.81 17.19
CA SER A 1064 12.86 -10.44 17.66
C SER A 1064 13.86 -9.47 17.04
N ALA A 1065 13.49 -8.18 16.92
CA ALA A 1065 14.37 -7.17 16.35
C ALA A 1065 15.58 -6.84 17.26
N VAL A 1066 15.51 -7.16 18.55
CA VAL A 1066 16.64 -7.13 19.50
C VAL A 1066 16.60 -8.44 20.29
N SER A 1067 17.74 -9.11 20.46
CA SER A 1067 17.78 -10.36 21.23
C SER A 1067 17.67 -10.11 22.74
N PRO A 1068 16.78 -10.81 23.47
CA PRO A 1068 16.74 -10.74 24.93
C PRO A 1068 18.05 -11.20 25.59
N LEU A 1069 18.83 -12.02 24.89
CA LEU A 1069 20.13 -12.53 25.34
C LEU A 1069 21.23 -11.47 25.36
N LEU A 1070 20.99 -10.25 24.85
CA LEU A 1070 21.94 -9.14 24.99
C LEU A 1070 22.24 -8.81 26.46
N SER A 1071 21.30 -9.10 27.38
CA SER A 1071 21.49 -9.00 28.83
C SER A 1071 22.50 -9.99 29.41
N GLN A 1072 23.01 -10.92 28.60
CA GLN A 1072 23.97 -11.96 29.03
C GLN A 1072 25.38 -11.74 28.47
N ILE A 1073 25.59 -10.69 27.67
CA ILE A 1073 26.84 -10.40 26.94
C ILE A 1073 27.87 -9.67 27.80
#